data_AF-A0A383W5S7-F1
#
_entry.id   AF-A0A383W5S7-F1
#
_cell.length_a   1.000
_cell.length_b   1.000
_cell.length_c   1.000
_cell.angle_alpha   90.00
_cell.angle_beta   90.00
_cell.angle_gamma   90.00
#
_symmetry.space_group_name_H-M   'P 1'
#
loop_
_entity.id
_entity.type
_entity.pdbx_description
1 polymer ?
#
loop_
_entity_poly.entity_id
_entity_poly.type
_entity_poly.pdbx_seq_one_letter_code
_entity_poly.pdbx_strand_id
1 'polypeptide(L)'
;MEQLIFLQHFIDVLQALARLQPTMTAVTAAASAKPGEQAAMKFMWFPQLIIFDSTQTGSAAAANVSVSSIDAAAFAFTSRPGAPYKLWLDFVGSVITGSVWNLRASTILIPPYDTDGDVSTFSSSEINDMQAICKAVAEDYAPFNIDVTSIPPPADASPATYMRVAIGGGGEWFSGSAGGVAYKNAFGNDTGFLQPAFVFPKRLGPDNPKHIWEAVSHEGYYQPLTQWSKGEYPGANNFEDDVAIISSGIGWAPAAAGSSIAAAAMMASMPSGNGITSIAAADGVLAAAGTPAVFGFRAVQGLATVSANGIVPWAGTIPQTDVDLAMNITDAQGNVMRSVDPADTLAIPANSFVLPADGTYYIWVAGTGLAGNYSSYGSMGQYFLQVEYAAAVDPQQAAAQSPSPPPQVGSPGPPTCSQLPYPCPAGTLLNPSNATYAVVTNDVCCLPTCTDTVVAKSGNQTYGCANDLMFNAANALTGPPSNTLCCLPTCTDTDVTQNSNQPWPCKPGTAANRAAAVMGPPSDALCCLPTCQDTNITTAAYEGWMCPRGNTFKQANANKPSPSDSLCCVATCTDSNVTQPGNQSWTCPAGTLNNAANAMQGPPSNDLCCMPTCTDRFVSTPLNQSWPCAPGMLVNAASAMLGPPSDALCCLATCTDWDLSLSGSQAYPCKAGTAANRNNAMVSPPSNTACCAPTCTDTDITTLANDSWACPSGYPVNLQNASFSPPSDAACCLLQPTCRDRDLLQGGNHTWTCPAGTLPNAANALAGPPSDALCCTATCTDRDVSRQASVQGATHAHKTCVTSNTLVIAAPCTPQVVVRLSIEAWLLKISFAALPTQC
;
A
#
# COMPACT_ATOMS: atom_id res chain seq x y z
N MET A 1 20.53 -57.86 14.53
CA MET A 1 19.45 -57.86 13.51
C MET A 1 18.79 -56.48 13.57
N GLU A 2 19.60 -55.46 13.29
CA GLU A 2 19.28 -54.03 13.34
C GLU A 2 20.32 -53.35 12.43
N GLN A 3 20.25 -53.61 11.12
CA GLN A 3 20.94 -52.87 10.04
C GLN A 3 20.32 -53.21 8.66
N LEU A 4 18.98 -53.31 8.57
CA LEU A 4 18.32 -53.64 7.30
C LEU A 4 16.97 -52.92 7.05
N ILE A 5 16.73 -51.79 7.71
CA ILE A 5 15.50 -50.98 7.51
C ILE A 5 15.81 -49.59 6.90
N PHE A 6 17.07 -49.17 6.86
CA PHE A 6 17.43 -47.85 6.31
C PHE A 6 17.66 -47.81 4.79
N LEU A 7 17.70 -48.96 4.10
CA LEU A 7 17.99 -49.01 2.66
C LEU A 7 16.74 -49.12 1.76
N GLN A 8 15.55 -49.36 2.32
CA GLN A 8 14.31 -49.49 1.52
C GLN A 8 13.58 -48.16 1.33
N HIS A 9 13.75 -47.16 2.20
CA HIS A 9 13.16 -45.83 2.00
C HIS A 9 13.92 -44.93 1.01
N PHE A 10 15.13 -45.32 0.61
CA PHE A 10 15.90 -44.57 -0.40
C PHE A 10 15.55 -44.99 -1.85
N ILE A 11 14.94 -46.17 -2.04
CA ILE A 11 14.56 -46.68 -3.37
C ILE A 11 13.17 -46.20 -3.80
N ASP A 12 12.24 -45.97 -2.86
CA ASP A 12 10.87 -45.53 -3.19
C ASP A 12 10.77 -44.02 -3.51
N VAL A 13 11.71 -43.21 -3.00
CA VAL A 13 11.75 -41.75 -3.29
C VAL A 13 12.37 -41.47 -4.67
N LEU A 14 13.26 -42.34 -5.17
CA LEU A 14 13.85 -42.21 -6.51
C LEU A 14 12.94 -42.70 -7.65
N GLN A 15 11.84 -43.40 -7.36
CA GLN A 15 10.89 -43.86 -8.39
C GLN A 15 9.66 -42.94 -8.59
N ALA A 16 9.49 -41.90 -7.77
CA ALA A 16 8.41 -40.92 -7.94
C ALA A 16 8.80 -39.68 -8.79
N LEU A 17 10.09 -39.47 -9.06
CA LEU A 17 10.60 -38.34 -9.85
C LEU A 17 10.79 -38.63 -11.36
N ALA A 18 10.34 -39.79 -11.85
CA ALA A 18 10.52 -40.21 -13.25
C ALA A 18 9.24 -40.12 -14.12
N ARG A 19 8.26 -39.25 -13.80
CA ARG A 19 7.04 -39.11 -14.61
C ARG A 19 6.52 -37.67 -14.73
N LEU A 20 7.35 -36.74 -15.17
CA LEU A 20 6.85 -35.47 -15.73
C LEU A 20 7.79 -34.97 -16.82
N GLN A 21 7.44 -35.21 -18.09
CA GLN A 21 7.62 -34.33 -19.27
C GLN A 21 7.15 -35.04 -20.58
N PRO A 22 6.94 -34.34 -21.71
CA PRO A 22 5.66 -33.76 -22.12
C PRO A 22 5.17 -34.31 -23.49
N THR A 23 3.98 -33.93 -23.96
CA THR A 23 3.62 -34.10 -25.39
C THR A 23 3.02 -32.83 -25.99
N MET A 24 3.68 -32.35 -27.03
CA MET A 24 3.29 -31.27 -27.94
C MET A 24 2.37 -31.76 -29.06
N THR A 25 1.51 -30.87 -29.58
CA THR A 25 1.32 -30.54 -31.03
C THR A 25 0.25 -29.42 -31.10
N ALA A 26 0.51 -28.17 -31.51
CA ALA A 26 0.97 -27.60 -32.80
C ALA A 26 -0.06 -27.69 -33.94
N VAL A 27 -0.68 -26.56 -34.32
CA VAL A 27 -0.94 -26.16 -35.72
C VAL A 27 -0.85 -24.63 -35.86
N THR A 28 -0.07 -24.26 -36.87
CA THR A 28 0.34 -22.97 -37.45
C THR A 28 -0.78 -22.15 -38.10
N ALA A 29 -0.65 -20.81 -38.10
CA ALA A 29 -0.72 -19.98 -39.32
C ALA A 29 -0.33 -18.51 -39.03
N ALA A 30 0.50 -17.95 -39.90
CA ALA A 30 0.97 -16.57 -39.93
C ALA A 30 0.00 -15.63 -40.68
N ALA A 31 0.00 -14.33 -40.37
CA ALA A 31 0.03 -13.23 -41.36
C ALA A 31 -0.01 -11.82 -40.72
N SER A 32 0.79 -10.93 -41.31
CA SER A 32 0.90 -9.48 -41.12
C SER A 32 -0.41 -8.68 -41.21
N ALA A 33 -0.53 -7.56 -40.48
CA ALA A 33 -0.73 -6.19 -41.03
C ALA A 33 -1.01 -5.15 -39.91
N LYS A 34 -0.33 -3.99 -40.00
CA LYS A 34 -0.75 -2.67 -39.44
C LYS A 34 -1.75 -2.00 -40.42
N PRO A 35 -2.24 -0.75 -40.21
CA PRO A 35 -2.85 -0.05 -39.06
C PRO A 35 -4.20 0.63 -39.45
N GLY A 36 -4.94 1.25 -38.50
CA GLY A 36 -5.96 2.27 -38.85
C GLY A 36 -7.12 2.52 -37.87
N GLU A 37 -7.09 3.72 -37.26
CA GLU A 37 -8.18 4.64 -36.84
C GLU A 37 -9.52 4.18 -36.19
N GLN A 38 -9.68 4.65 -34.94
CA GLN A 38 -10.76 5.51 -34.39
C GLN A 38 -12.24 5.08 -34.37
N ALA A 39 -12.76 5.13 -33.13
CA ALA A 39 -14.10 5.54 -32.67
C ALA A 39 -15.29 4.56 -32.78
N ALA A 40 -15.81 4.12 -31.63
CA ALA A 40 -17.10 4.59 -31.09
C ALA A 40 -17.53 3.80 -29.83
N MET A 41 -18.11 4.52 -28.88
CA MET A 41 -18.70 4.06 -27.61
C MET A 41 -19.87 3.08 -27.80
N LYS A 42 -20.00 2.08 -26.91
CA LYS A 42 -21.30 1.75 -26.27
C LYS A 42 -21.20 0.76 -25.09
N PHE A 43 -21.52 1.31 -23.90
CA PHE A 43 -22.46 0.80 -22.88
C PHE A 43 -22.28 -0.55 -22.15
N MET A 44 -22.21 -0.42 -20.80
CA MET A 44 -22.92 -1.20 -19.74
C MET A 44 -22.61 -2.71 -19.58
N TRP A 45 -22.64 -3.35 -18.42
CA TRP A 45 -22.62 -3.03 -16.97
C TRP A 45 -22.57 -4.42 -16.27
N PHE A 46 -21.57 -4.68 -15.40
CA PHE A 46 -21.56 -5.45 -14.12
C PHE A 46 -21.98 -6.95 -14.09
N PRO A 47 -21.77 -7.73 -12.99
CA PRO A 47 -21.06 -7.48 -11.71
C PRO A 47 -20.04 -8.56 -11.29
N GLN A 48 -19.43 -8.31 -10.11
CA GLN A 48 -18.59 -9.16 -9.24
C GLN A 48 -19.40 -10.38 -8.68
N LEU A 49 -18.94 -11.34 -7.87
CA LEU A 49 -18.04 -11.44 -6.70
C LEU A 49 -18.04 -12.96 -6.32
N ILE A 50 -16.97 -13.71 -5.95
CA ILE A 50 -16.20 -13.72 -4.67
C ILE A 50 -17.15 -13.89 -3.44
N ILE A 51 -16.97 -14.73 -2.40
CA ILE A 51 -15.92 -15.63 -1.83
C ILE A 51 -16.62 -16.55 -0.78
N PHE A 52 -15.90 -17.44 -0.05
CA PHE A 52 -15.86 -17.69 1.43
C PHE A 52 -15.35 -19.12 1.68
N ASP A 53 -14.49 -19.47 2.64
CA ASP A 53 -13.65 -18.79 3.64
C ASP A 53 -12.70 -19.87 4.24
N SER A 54 -11.74 -19.42 5.05
CA SER A 54 -11.35 -19.99 6.35
C SER A 54 -10.05 -20.81 6.52
N THR A 55 -9.14 -20.14 7.23
CA THR A 55 -8.36 -20.56 8.42
C THR A 55 -7.22 -21.59 8.35
N GLN A 56 -6.01 -21.03 8.53
CA GLN A 56 -4.86 -21.43 9.36
C GLN A 56 -4.50 -22.91 9.56
N THR A 57 -3.22 -23.24 9.31
CA THR A 57 -2.28 -23.80 10.31
C THR A 57 -0.84 -23.59 9.84
N GLY A 58 0.06 -23.27 10.78
CA GLY A 58 1.45 -22.93 10.49
C GLY A 58 2.32 -24.14 10.13
N SER A 59 3.24 -23.91 9.20
CA SER A 59 4.57 -24.51 9.18
C SER A 59 5.49 -23.60 8.37
N ALA A 60 6.62 -23.22 8.96
CA ALA A 60 7.63 -22.38 8.33
C ALA A 60 8.26 -23.12 7.15
N ALA A 61 7.76 -22.86 5.94
CA ALA A 61 8.44 -23.18 4.70
C ALA A 61 9.10 -21.89 4.19
N ALA A 62 10.40 -21.97 3.91
CA ALA A 62 11.20 -20.90 3.34
C ALA A 62 10.49 -20.28 2.13
N ALA A 63 9.92 -19.09 2.32
CA ALA A 63 9.43 -18.30 1.22
C ALA A 63 10.66 -17.76 0.47
N ASN A 64 10.83 -18.20 -0.77
CA ASN A 64 11.65 -17.48 -1.74
C ASN A 64 11.03 -16.09 -1.91
N VAL A 65 11.52 -15.12 -1.13
CA VAL A 65 11.17 -13.71 -1.29
C VAL A 65 11.88 -13.24 -2.56
N SER A 66 11.19 -13.31 -3.69
CA SER A 66 11.53 -12.48 -4.83
C SER A 66 11.12 -11.05 -4.47
N VAL A 67 12.10 -10.22 -4.07
CA VAL A 67 11.89 -8.76 -3.99
C VAL A 67 11.67 -8.28 -5.41
N SER A 68 10.42 -7.95 -5.74
CA SER A 68 10.14 -7.07 -6.86
C SER A 68 10.66 -5.70 -6.48
N SER A 69 11.79 -5.28 -7.06
CA SER A 69 12.30 -3.92 -6.94
C SER A 69 11.18 -2.93 -7.26
N ILE A 70 10.94 -1.95 -6.39
CA ILE A 70 9.99 -0.87 -6.66
C ILE A 70 10.51 -0.08 -7.87
N ASP A 71 9.63 0.39 -8.74
CA ASP A 71 10.03 1.18 -9.91
C ASP A 71 10.82 2.42 -9.47
N ALA A 72 12.07 2.54 -9.93
CA ALA A 72 12.94 3.69 -9.65
C ALA A 72 12.35 5.03 -10.10
N ALA A 73 11.32 5.01 -10.95
CA ALA A 73 10.59 6.20 -11.37
C ALA A 73 9.78 6.89 -10.25
N ALA A 74 9.56 6.26 -9.09
CA ALA A 74 8.82 6.86 -7.97
C ALA A 74 9.55 8.05 -7.32
N PHE A 75 10.88 8.12 -7.41
CA PHE A 75 11.69 9.22 -6.89
C PHE A 75 13.03 9.37 -7.64
N ALA A 76 13.15 10.44 -8.43
CA ALA A 76 14.37 10.78 -9.16
C ALA A 76 15.02 12.05 -8.60
N PHE A 77 16.28 11.96 -8.20
CA PHE A 77 17.10 13.06 -7.69
C PHE A 77 18.49 13.04 -8.33
N THR A 78 19.05 14.21 -8.59
CA THR A 78 20.42 14.41 -9.07
C THR A 78 20.90 15.77 -8.60
N SER A 79 22.07 15.82 -7.95
CA SER A 79 22.66 17.07 -7.47
C SER A 79 23.48 17.77 -8.54
N ARG A 80 24.14 17.00 -9.42
CA ARG A 80 25.04 17.52 -10.46
C ARG A 80 25.04 16.59 -11.68
N PRO A 81 23.99 16.60 -12.52
CA PRO A 81 23.81 15.62 -13.60
C PRO A 81 25.00 15.50 -14.56
N GLY A 82 25.72 16.61 -14.79
CA GLY A 82 26.89 16.68 -15.66
C GLY A 82 28.20 16.23 -15.03
N ALA A 83 28.22 15.79 -13.77
CA ALA A 83 29.42 15.29 -13.14
C ALA A 83 29.84 13.93 -13.75
N PRO A 84 31.15 13.68 -13.93
CA PRO A 84 31.65 12.43 -14.51
C PRO A 84 31.51 11.24 -13.55
N TYR A 85 31.34 11.51 -12.25
CA TYR A 85 31.27 10.55 -11.18
C TYR A 85 29.89 10.58 -10.51
N LYS A 86 29.40 9.43 -10.03
CA LYS A 86 28.10 9.32 -9.37
C LYS A 86 28.17 8.65 -8.00
N LEU A 87 27.52 9.23 -7.00
CA LEU A 87 27.18 8.54 -5.75
C LEU A 87 25.71 8.15 -5.86
N TRP A 88 25.46 6.88 -6.18
CA TRP A 88 24.12 6.36 -6.40
C TRP A 88 23.53 5.83 -5.09
N LEU A 89 22.52 6.53 -4.58
CA LEU A 89 21.73 6.16 -3.41
C LEU A 89 20.56 5.28 -3.84
N ASP A 90 20.69 3.98 -3.55
CA ASP A 90 19.75 2.94 -3.97
C ASP A 90 18.76 2.60 -2.86
N PHE A 91 17.56 3.16 -2.97
CA PHE A 91 16.44 2.91 -2.04
C PHE A 91 15.48 1.83 -2.51
N VAL A 92 15.56 1.39 -3.78
CA VAL A 92 14.53 0.55 -4.42
C VAL A 92 14.62 -0.93 -4.08
N GLY A 93 15.66 -1.31 -3.32
CA GLY A 93 15.95 -2.69 -2.98
C GLY A 93 16.66 -3.42 -4.11
N SER A 94 17.43 -4.44 -3.75
CA SER A 94 18.25 -5.17 -4.69
C SER A 94 18.72 -6.54 -4.22
N VAL A 95 19.05 -7.38 -5.20
CA VAL A 95 19.73 -8.65 -4.97
C VAL A 95 21.20 -8.49 -5.29
N ILE A 96 22.06 -8.61 -4.29
CA ILE A 96 23.51 -8.49 -4.44
C ILE A 96 24.12 -9.88 -4.58
N THR A 97 24.74 -10.10 -5.73
CA THR A 97 25.53 -11.30 -6.09
C THR A 97 26.80 -10.86 -6.82
N GLY A 98 27.82 -11.73 -6.85
CA GLY A 98 29.08 -11.46 -7.56
C GLY A 98 29.98 -10.39 -6.95
N SER A 99 29.70 -9.96 -5.72
CA SER A 99 30.53 -9.01 -4.96
C SER A 99 31.38 -9.70 -3.89
N VAL A 100 32.35 -9.00 -3.33
CA VAL A 100 33.14 -9.44 -2.18
C VAL A 100 32.27 -9.75 -0.95
N TRP A 101 31.11 -9.11 -0.83
CA TRP A 101 30.15 -9.36 0.25
C TRP A 101 29.57 -10.76 0.19
N ASN A 102 29.57 -11.40 -0.99
CA ASN A 102 29.04 -12.74 -1.15
C ASN A 102 29.93 -13.84 -0.53
N LEU A 103 31.09 -13.48 0.00
CA LEU A 103 31.89 -14.33 0.89
C LEU A 103 31.23 -14.52 2.28
N ARG A 104 30.34 -13.61 2.68
CA ARG A 104 29.58 -13.67 3.93
C ARG A 104 28.21 -14.33 3.76
N ALA A 105 27.57 -14.12 2.61
CA ALA A 105 26.30 -14.74 2.26
C ALA A 105 26.20 -14.93 0.73
N SER A 106 25.87 -16.15 0.27
CA SER A 106 25.87 -16.48 -1.16
C SER A 106 25.00 -15.55 -2.01
N THR A 107 23.89 -15.08 -1.44
CA THR A 107 23.01 -14.05 -2.00
C THR A 107 22.63 -13.10 -0.87
N ILE A 108 22.72 -11.80 -1.12
CA ILE A 108 22.30 -10.77 -0.15
C ILE A 108 21.07 -10.08 -0.71
N LEU A 109 20.01 -10.01 0.10
CA LEU A 109 18.77 -9.34 -0.24
C LEU A 109 18.70 -8.03 0.54
N ILE A 110 18.61 -6.92 -0.19
CA ILE A 110 18.34 -5.60 0.37
C ILE A 110 16.88 -5.28 0.04
N PRO A 111 16.00 -5.17 1.04
CA PRO A 111 14.64 -4.71 0.79
C PRO A 111 14.66 -3.22 0.40
N PRO A 112 13.59 -2.72 -0.24
CA PRO A 112 13.41 -1.29 -0.42
C PRO A 112 13.44 -0.54 0.92
N TYR A 113 13.74 0.76 0.88
CA TYR A 113 13.51 1.65 2.01
C TYR A 113 12.02 1.64 2.38
N ASP A 114 11.72 1.47 3.66
CA ASP A 114 10.37 1.18 4.14
C ASP A 114 10.25 1.65 5.58
N THR A 115 9.17 2.36 5.88
CA THR A 115 8.84 2.94 7.19
C THR A 115 7.44 2.54 7.65
N ASP A 116 6.54 2.18 6.72
CA ASP A 116 5.16 1.82 7.02
C ASP A 116 4.87 0.31 6.94
N GLY A 117 5.84 -0.49 6.49
CA GLY A 117 5.77 -1.93 6.36
C GLY A 117 5.36 -2.42 4.97
N ASP A 118 5.11 -1.52 4.01
CA ASP A 118 4.81 -1.84 2.62
C ASP A 118 6.05 -1.75 1.71
N VAL A 119 6.77 -2.85 1.58
CA VAL A 119 7.93 -2.96 0.68
C VAL A 119 7.57 -3.01 -0.82
N SER A 120 6.31 -2.78 -1.21
CA SER A 120 5.89 -2.80 -2.62
C SER A 120 5.71 -1.41 -3.23
N THR A 121 5.58 -0.37 -2.40
CA THR A 121 5.46 1.02 -2.83
C THR A 121 6.23 1.94 -1.88
N PHE A 122 6.54 3.17 -2.31
CA PHE A 122 7.02 4.19 -1.37
C PHE A 122 5.86 5.10 -0.97
N SER A 123 5.61 5.23 0.32
CA SER A 123 4.68 6.20 0.87
C SER A 123 5.17 7.63 0.66
N SER A 124 4.28 8.63 0.74
CA SER A 124 4.69 10.04 0.66
C SER A 124 5.66 10.43 1.79
N SER A 125 5.61 9.74 2.94
CA SER A 125 6.57 9.94 4.03
C SER A 125 7.95 9.45 3.63
N GLU A 126 8.04 8.23 3.07
CA GLU A 126 9.32 7.69 2.59
C GLU A 126 9.93 8.53 1.48
N ILE A 127 9.13 9.03 0.53
CA ILE A 127 9.63 9.91 -0.53
C ILE A 127 10.19 11.22 0.07
N ASN A 128 9.55 11.79 1.08
CA ASN A 128 10.05 12.98 1.78
C ASN A 128 11.37 12.68 2.52
N ASP A 129 11.47 11.51 3.16
CA ASP A 129 12.69 11.05 3.83
C ASP A 129 13.83 10.86 2.83
N MET A 130 13.57 10.17 1.72
CA MET A 130 14.51 9.94 0.62
C MET A 130 15.00 11.26 0.02
N GLN A 131 14.12 12.25 -0.16
CA GLN A 131 14.47 13.61 -0.57
C GLN A 131 15.39 14.30 0.43
N ALA A 132 15.08 14.21 1.72
CA ALA A 132 15.89 14.81 2.77
C ALA A 132 17.29 14.18 2.82
N ILE A 133 17.36 12.85 2.76
CA ILE A 133 18.62 12.09 2.71
C ILE A 133 19.44 12.52 1.49
N CYS A 134 18.85 12.53 0.30
CA CYS A 134 19.56 12.90 -0.92
C CYS A 134 20.08 14.34 -0.88
N LYS A 135 19.28 15.30 -0.40
CA LYS A 135 19.70 16.71 -0.28
C LYS A 135 20.83 16.90 0.73
N ALA A 136 20.78 16.19 1.86
CA ALA A 136 21.83 16.25 2.86
C ALA A 136 23.15 15.65 2.34
N VAL A 137 23.12 14.44 1.76
CA VAL A 137 24.31 13.85 1.14
C VAL A 137 24.83 14.72 -0.02
N ALA A 138 23.94 15.34 -0.80
CA ALA A 138 24.33 16.25 -1.87
C ALA A 138 25.03 17.51 -1.35
N GLU A 139 24.72 17.97 -0.15
CA GLU A 139 25.38 19.08 0.52
C GLU A 139 26.80 18.68 0.94
N ASP A 140 26.94 17.54 1.63
CA ASP A 140 28.24 17.01 2.10
C ASP A 140 29.24 16.87 0.93
N TYR A 141 28.74 16.43 -0.23
CA TYR A 141 29.54 16.22 -1.44
C TYR A 141 29.52 17.41 -2.42
N ALA A 142 28.82 18.51 -2.11
CA ALA A 142 28.71 19.68 -2.99
C ALA A 142 30.08 20.26 -3.44
N PRO A 143 31.12 20.29 -2.59
CA PRO A 143 32.47 20.74 -2.95
C PRO A 143 33.12 19.99 -4.11
N PHE A 144 32.71 18.76 -4.37
CA PHE A 144 33.39 17.86 -5.31
C PHE A 144 32.63 17.68 -6.62
N ASN A 145 33.33 17.23 -7.67
CA ASN A 145 32.74 17.00 -8.98
C ASN A 145 32.06 15.63 -9.07
N ILE A 146 31.03 15.42 -8.24
CA ILE A 146 30.24 14.19 -8.18
C ILE A 146 28.75 14.52 -8.19
N ASP A 147 27.99 13.62 -8.80
CA ASP A 147 26.53 13.63 -8.84
C ASP A 147 26.00 12.70 -7.75
N VAL A 148 25.41 13.27 -6.70
CA VAL A 148 24.63 12.48 -5.72
C VAL A 148 23.25 12.27 -6.33
N THR A 149 22.87 11.01 -6.53
CA THR A 149 21.68 10.68 -7.32
C THR A 149 20.95 9.45 -6.80
N SER A 150 19.62 9.45 -6.88
CA SER A 150 18.80 8.24 -6.67
C SER A 150 18.61 7.43 -7.97
N ILE A 151 19.07 7.98 -9.10
CA ILE A 151 18.86 7.40 -10.42
C ILE A 151 19.96 6.35 -10.66
N PRO A 152 19.61 5.10 -10.99
CA PRO A 152 20.60 4.08 -11.29
C PRO A 152 21.46 4.50 -12.49
N PRO A 153 22.77 4.24 -12.47
CA PRO A 153 23.60 4.45 -13.64
C PRO A 153 23.13 3.53 -14.79
N PRO A 154 23.35 3.93 -16.06
CA PRO A 154 23.10 3.06 -17.21
C PRO A 154 23.75 1.68 -17.01
N ALA A 155 23.10 0.63 -17.53
CA ALA A 155 23.58 -0.75 -17.34
C ALA A 155 25.00 -1.00 -17.89
N ASP A 156 25.46 -0.17 -18.82
CA ASP A 156 26.79 -0.19 -19.43
C ASP A 156 27.79 0.79 -18.78
N ALA A 157 27.39 1.51 -17.73
CA ALA A 157 28.29 2.40 -16.99
C ALA A 157 29.43 1.62 -16.33
N SER A 158 30.65 2.17 -16.41
CA SER A 158 31.80 1.58 -15.73
C SER A 158 31.59 1.61 -14.21
N PRO A 159 31.83 0.51 -13.48
CA PRO A 159 31.81 0.51 -12.02
C PRO A 159 32.82 1.49 -11.38
N ALA A 160 33.84 1.94 -12.12
CA ALA A 160 34.75 2.97 -11.63
C ALA A 160 34.12 4.37 -11.59
N THR A 161 33.06 4.62 -12.35
CA THR A 161 32.45 5.96 -12.44
C THR A 161 31.30 6.16 -11.46
N TYR A 162 30.96 5.16 -10.63
CA TYR A 162 29.92 5.31 -9.60
C TYR A 162 30.22 4.51 -8.33
N MET A 163 29.72 4.99 -7.17
CA MET A 163 29.58 4.19 -5.95
C MET A 163 28.11 3.92 -5.73
N ARG A 164 27.71 2.66 -5.62
CA ARG A 164 26.38 2.28 -5.17
C ARG A 164 26.33 2.21 -3.64
N VAL A 165 25.35 2.89 -3.05
CA VAL A 165 25.01 2.81 -1.63
C VAL A 165 23.61 2.22 -1.53
N ALA A 166 23.51 0.95 -1.12
CA ALA A 166 22.25 0.25 -0.94
C ALA A 166 21.64 0.58 0.43
N ILE A 167 20.48 1.22 0.43
CA ILE A 167 19.82 1.76 1.63
C ILE A 167 18.51 0.99 1.83
N GLY A 168 18.48 0.10 2.83
CA GLY A 168 17.28 -0.68 3.12
C GLY A 168 17.46 -1.74 4.20
N GLY A 169 16.37 -2.01 4.91
CA GLY A 169 16.28 -3.10 5.89
C GLY A 169 17.18 -2.94 7.12
N GLY A 170 17.34 -4.05 7.85
CA GLY A 170 18.11 -4.13 9.08
C GLY A 170 19.46 -4.83 8.94
N GLY A 171 19.91 -5.16 7.72
CA GLY A 171 21.20 -5.80 7.50
C GLY A 171 21.35 -7.15 8.21
N GLU A 172 20.29 -7.96 8.21
CA GLU A 172 20.20 -9.27 8.91
C GLU A 172 21.28 -10.25 8.45
N TRP A 173 21.73 -10.12 7.20
CA TRP A 173 22.84 -10.88 6.62
C TRP A 173 24.21 -10.46 7.20
N PHE A 174 24.29 -9.30 7.84
CA PHE A 174 25.52 -8.77 8.43
C PHE A 174 25.54 -9.00 9.94
N SER A 175 26.43 -9.87 10.40
CA SER A 175 26.54 -10.31 11.80
C SER A 175 27.10 -9.28 12.78
N GLY A 176 27.59 -8.12 12.31
CA GLY A 176 28.07 -7.02 13.16
C GLY A 176 26.97 -6.04 13.54
N SER A 177 27.19 -5.20 14.55
CA SER A 177 26.24 -4.18 15.06
C SER A 177 26.46 -2.80 14.42
N ALA A 178 26.57 -2.76 13.09
CA ALA A 178 26.78 -1.51 12.36
C ALA A 178 25.47 -0.93 11.82
N GLY A 179 25.42 0.41 11.68
CA GLY A 179 24.36 1.12 10.95
C GLY A 179 24.59 1.17 9.43
N GLY A 180 25.83 0.91 8.99
CA GLY A 180 26.21 0.75 7.60
C GLY A 180 27.61 0.16 7.46
N VAL A 181 27.96 -0.38 6.29
CA VAL A 181 29.27 -0.98 6.02
C VAL A 181 29.71 -0.75 4.57
N ALA A 182 31.00 -0.49 4.38
CA ALA A 182 31.62 -0.30 3.07
C ALA A 182 33.04 -0.89 3.05
N TYR A 183 33.54 -1.27 1.88
CA TYR A 183 34.97 -1.53 1.69
C TYR A 183 35.71 -0.24 1.38
N LYS A 184 36.89 -0.08 1.99
CA LYS A 184 37.79 1.02 1.65
C LYS A 184 38.28 0.89 0.21
N ASN A 185 38.46 2.02 -0.47
CA ASN A 185 38.87 2.09 -1.88
C ASN A 185 37.92 1.37 -2.86
N ALA A 186 36.63 1.23 -2.51
CA ALA A 186 35.64 0.63 -3.40
C ALA A 186 35.25 1.55 -4.56
N PHE A 187 35.21 2.86 -4.33
CA PHE A 187 34.90 3.84 -5.35
C PHE A 187 36.10 4.07 -6.28
N GLY A 188 35.85 4.23 -7.59
CA GLY A 188 36.91 4.27 -8.60
C GLY A 188 37.45 2.89 -9.01
N ASN A 189 36.89 1.79 -8.48
CA ASN A 189 37.31 0.43 -8.83
C ASN A 189 36.64 -0.06 -10.14
N ASP A 190 37.44 -0.41 -11.14
CA ASP A 190 36.96 -0.82 -12.47
C ASP A 190 36.11 -2.09 -12.49
N THR A 191 36.22 -2.96 -11.48
CA THR A 191 35.53 -4.25 -11.48
C THR A 191 34.18 -4.22 -10.77
N GLY A 192 33.91 -3.20 -9.96
CA GLY A 192 32.73 -3.14 -9.09
C GLY A 192 32.70 -4.22 -8.00
N PHE A 193 33.71 -5.10 -7.89
CA PHE A 193 33.70 -6.23 -6.98
C PHE A 193 33.61 -5.83 -5.50
N LEU A 194 34.12 -4.64 -5.15
CA LEU A 194 34.08 -4.09 -3.79
C LEU A 194 32.77 -3.34 -3.48
N GLN A 195 31.89 -3.15 -4.46
CA GLN A 195 30.59 -2.52 -4.29
C GLN A 195 29.51 -3.56 -3.93
N PRO A 196 28.37 -3.12 -3.34
CA PRO A 196 28.04 -1.77 -2.90
C PRO A 196 28.52 -1.46 -1.47
N ALA A 197 28.37 -0.20 -1.05
CA ALA A 197 28.24 0.13 0.37
C ALA A 197 26.79 -0.15 0.81
N PHE A 198 26.59 -0.41 2.09
CA PHE A 198 25.28 -0.67 2.67
C PHE A 198 24.98 0.28 3.81
N VAL A 199 23.74 0.73 3.89
CA VAL A 199 23.19 1.47 5.04
C VAL A 199 21.92 0.75 5.48
N PHE A 200 21.76 0.58 6.79
CA PHE A 200 20.70 -0.21 7.43
C PHE A 200 19.77 0.71 8.24
N PRO A 201 18.77 1.36 7.59
CA PRO A 201 17.81 2.27 8.22
C PRO A 201 17.22 1.78 9.54
N LYS A 202 16.84 0.50 9.63
CA LYS A 202 16.22 -0.08 10.84
C LYS A 202 17.14 -0.10 12.06
N ARG A 203 18.46 0.10 11.88
CA ARG A 203 19.46 0.17 12.96
C ARG A 203 19.88 1.59 13.33
N LEU A 204 19.39 2.60 12.62
CA LEU A 204 19.84 3.98 12.72
C LEU A 204 18.80 4.87 13.42
N GLY A 205 18.32 4.46 14.61
CA GLY A 205 17.17 5.09 15.25
C GLY A 205 15.96 4.99 14.33
N PRO A 206 15.23 3.86 14.34
CA PRO A 206 14.65 3.24 13.16
C PRO A 206 14.12 4.22 12.12
N ASP A 207 14.72 4.13 10.94
CA ASP A 207 14.32 4.88 9.75
C ASP A 207 14.43 6.41 9.88
N ASN A 208 15.25 6.90 10.80
CA ASN A 208 15.49 8.33 10.93
C ASN A 208 16.33 8.84 9.74
N PRO A 209 15.79 9.75 8.91
CA PRO A 209 16.48 10.26 7.73
C PRO A 209 17.86 10.84 8.07
N LYS A 210 17.96 11.59 9.19
CA LYS A 210 19.21 12.15 9.71
C LYS A 210 20.26 11.08 9.81
N HIS A 211 19.99 10.05 10.59
CA HIS A 211 21.00 9.05 10.86
C HIS A 211 21.37 8.24 9.61
N ILE A 212 20.48 8.15 8.62
CA ILE A 212 20.72 7.48 7.35
C ILE A 212 21.71 8.26 6.50
N TRP A 213 21.49 9.55 6.22
CA TRP A 213 22.45 10.30 5.42
C TRP A 213 23.81 10.42 6.10
N GLU A 214 23.82 10.51 7.43
CA GLU A 214 25.03 10.51 8.24
C GLU A 214 25.80 9.19 8.12
N ALA A 215 25.10 8.08 7.94
CA ALA A 215 25.75 6.80 7.67
C ALA A 215 26.24 6.69 6.22
N VAL A 216 25.62 7.42 5.27
CA VAL A 216 26.06 7.50 3.87
C VAL A 216 27.32 8.36 3.74
N SER A 217 27.31 9.56 4.31
CA SER A 217 28.40 10.53 4.23
C SER A 217 29.46 10.36 5.33
N HIS A 218 29.11 9.63 6.39
CA HIS A 218 29.97 9.22 7.51
C HIS A 218 30.29 10.29 8.58
N GLU A 219 29.48 11.33 8.84
CA GLU A 219 29.89 12.38 9.81
C GLU A 219 28.74 13.18 10.47
N GLY A 220 28.69 13.22 11.82
CA GLY A 220 28.17 14.35 12.64
C GLY A 220 26.72 14.41 13.16
N TYR A 221 26.21 13.34 13.80
CA TYR A 221 24.79 13.16 14.19
C TYR A 221 24.09 14.32 14.94
N TYR A 222 24.81 15.17 15.67
CA TYR A 222 24.22 16.14 16.63
C TYR A 222 24.84 17.54 16.61
N GLN A 223 25.65 17.89 15.60
CA GLN A 223 26.31 19.19 15.55
C GLN A 223 25.67 20.10 14.50
N PRO A 224 25.54 21.42 14.75
CA PRO A 224 25.07 22.38 13.73
C PRO A 224 25.99 22.51 12.51
N LEU A 225 27.23 22.05 12.63
CA LEU A 225 28.26 22.08 11.60
C LEU A 225 28.81 20.66 11.38
N THR A 226 28.77 20.20 10.14
CA THR A 226 29.28 18.90 9.66
C THR A 226 30.37 19.12 8.63
N GLN A 227 31.49 18.41 8.71
CA GLN A 227 32.68 18.73 7.91
C GLN A 227 33.55 17.51 7.63
N TRP A 228 34.16 17.48 6.45
CA TRP A 228 35.31 16.62 6.16
C TRP A 228 36.52 17.03 7.01
N SER A 229 37.35 16.06 7.40
CA SER A 229 38.47 16.34 8.28
C SER A 229 39.80 15.82 7.74
N LYS A 230 40.86 16.17 8.46
CA LYS A 230 42.18 15.52 8.37
C LYS A 230 42.64 14.99 9.72
N GLY A 231 41.68 14.72 10.61
CA GLY A 231 41.92 14.30 11.99
C GLY A 231 42.54 15.38 12.88
N GLU A 232 42.27 16.66 12.61
CA GLU A 232 42.91 17.77 13.35
C GLU A 232 42.17 18.19 14.63
N TYR A 233 41.10 17.47 15.01
CA TYR A 233 40.35 17.72 16.23
C TYR A 233 40.85 16.87 17.42
N PRO A 234 40.67 17.34 18.67
CA PRO A 234 41.06 16.58 19.85
C PRO A 234 40.38 15.21 19.93
N GLY A 235 41.18 14.14 20.06
CA GLY A 235 40.65 12.77 20.18
C GLY A 235 40.39 12.06 18.85
N ALA A 236 40.76 12.67 17.71
CA ALA A 236 40.78 11.99 16.42
C ALA A 236 41.59 10.69 16.52
N ASN A 237 40.97 9.58 16.11
CA ASN A 237 41.61 8.27 16.02
C ASN A 237 41.86 7.84 14.56
N ASN A 238 41.43 8.67 13.61
CA ASN A 238 41.79 8.63 12.20
C ASN A 238 42.40 9.98 11.79
N PHE A 239 43.46 9.93 10.97
CA PHE A 239 44.20 11.09 10.48
C PHE A 239 44.32 11.07 8.96
N GLU A 240 43.43 10.33 8.30
CA GLU A 240 43.25 10.40 6.85
C GLU A 240 42.82 11.81 6.47
N ASP A 241 43.38 12.31 5.38
CA ASP A 241 43.03 13.61 4.83
C ASP A 241 41.87 13.40 3.85
N ASP A 242 40.64 13.52 4.35
CA ASP A 242 39.43 13.16 3.61
C ASP A 242 39.28 14.02 2.36
N VAL A 243 39.45 15.33 2.51
CA VAL A 243 39.31 16.29 1.42
C VAL A 243 40.36 16.05 0.32
N ALA A 244 41.62 15.79 0.69
CA ALA A 244 42.66 15.49 -0.29
C ALA A 244 42.41 14.15 -0.99
N ILE A 245 41.96 13.13 -0.25
CA ILE A 245 41.63 11.82 -0.81
C ILE A 245 40.49 11.96 -1.82
N ILE A 246 39.37 12.57 -1.43
CA ILE A 246 38.19 12.72 -2.29
C ILE A 246 38.52 13.58 -3.51
N SER A 247 39.09 14.77 -3.32
CA SER A 247 39.42 15.68 -4.43
C SER A 247 40.44 15.09 -5.41
N SER A 248 41.37 14.23 -4.95
CA SER A 248 42.31 13.54 -5.84
C SER A 248 41.65 12.50 -6.75
N GLY A 249 40.54 11.89 -6.29
CA GLY A 249 39.80 10.89 -7.04
C GLY A 249 38.78 11.50 -8.00
N ILE A 250 37.95 12.41 -7.51
CA ILE A 250 36.81 12.96 -8.28
C ILE A 250 36.98 14.40 -8.74
N GLY A 251 37.94 15.14 -8.19
CA GLY A 251 38.14 16.55 -8.49
C GLY A 251 37.14 17.47 -7.80
N TRP A 252 37.34 18.77 -8.01
CA TRP A 252 36.53 19.83 -7.41
C TRP A 252 35.33 20.19 -8.28
N ALA A 253 34.21 20.53 -7.62
CA ALA A 253 33.10 21.16 -8.28
C ALA A 253 33.53 22.44 -9.02
N PRO A 254 32.94 22.74 -10.19
CA PRO A 254 33.10 24.04 -10.81
C PRO A 254 32.76 25.18 -9.84
N ALA A 255 33.66 26.16 -9.71
CA ALA A 255 33.45 27.31 -8.85
C ALA A 255 32.38 28.25 -9.44
N ALA A 256 31.42 28.67 -8.61
CA ALA A 256 30.39 29.64 -8.99
C ALA A 256 30.95 31.06 -9.22
N ALA A 257 32.11 31.35 -8.62
CA ALA A 257 32.83 32.60 -8.79
C ALA A 257 34.33 32.36 -8.71
N GLY A 258 35.13 33.23 -9.34
CA GLY A 258 36.58 33.20 -9.19
C GLY A 258 37.03 33.70 -7.80
N SER A 259 38.29 33.44 -7.48
CA SER A 259 38.91 33.75 -6.17
C SER A 259 39.68 35.07 -6.13
N SER A 260 39.39 35.97 -7.08
CA SER A 260 40.01 37.30 -7.15
C SER A 260 39.05 38.32 -7.75
N ILE A 261 39.29 39.61 -7.51
CA ILE A 261 38.53 40.71 -8.12
C ILE A 261 38.47 40.61 -9.65
N ALA A 262 39.57 40.21 -10.29
CA ALA A 262 39.63 40.08 -11.75
C ALA A 262 38.79 38.90 -12.28
N ALA A 263 38.55 37.88 -11.46
CA ALA A 263 37.76 36.70 -11.78
C ALA A 263 36.40 36.70 -11.08
N ALA A 264 36.00 37.82 -10.49
CA ALA A 264 34.78 37.91 -9.70
C ALA A 264 33.52 37.71 -10.57
N ALA A 265 32.55 36.97 -10.05
CA ALA A 265 31.25 36.83 -10.70
C ALA A 265 30.39 38.06 -10.39
N MET A 266 29.96 38.77 -11.43
CA MET A 266 29.07 39.92 -11.23
C MET A 266 27.65 39.44 -10.93
N MET A 267 27.09 39.85 -9.79
CA MET A 267 25.73 39.48 -9.39
C MET A 267 24.70 40.27 -10.18
N ALA A 268 23.64 39.57 -10.60
CA ALA A 268 22.49 40.21 -11.23
C ALA A 268 21.69 40.98 -10.17
N SER A 269 21.36 42.23 -10.47
CA SER A 269 20.53 43.07 -9.60
C SER A 269 19.10 43.13 -10.11
N MET A 270 18.13 43.03 -9.20
CA MET A 270 16.71 43.32 -9.48
C MET A 270 16.24 44.51 -8.63
N PRO A 271 15.42 45.43 -9.18
CA PRO A 271 14.75 46.44 -8.38
C PRO A 271 13.88 45.75 -7.32
N SER A 272 13.96 46.19 -6.07
CA SER A 272 13.02 45.74 -5.05
C SER A 272 11.64 46.33 -5.35
N GLY A 273 10.57 45.69 -4.86
CA GLY A 273 9.18 46.10 -5.13
C GLY A 273 8.81 47.52 -4.68
N ASN A 274 9.70 48.21 -3.95
CA ASN A 274 9.52 49.61 -3.53
C ASN A 274 10.19 50.64 -4.46
N GLY A 275 10.99 50.21 -5.45
CA GLY A 275 11.67 51.08 -6.42
C GLY A 275 12.80 51.96 -5.87
N ILE A 276 13.17 51.80 -4.59
CA ILE A 276 14.17 52.61 -3.87
C ILE A 276 15.42 51.78 -3.52
N THR A 277 15.26 50.46 -3.37
CA THR A 277 16.37 49.52 -3.14
C THR A 277 16.54 48.55 -4.31
N SER A 278 17.76 48.07 -4.52
CA SER A 278 18.10 46.98 -5.43
C SER A 278 18.60 45.79 -4.62
N ILE A 279 18.25 44.59 -5.04
CA ILE A 279 18.71 43.33 -4.44
C ILE A 279 19.54 42.61 -5.47
N ALA A 280 20.75 42.20 -5.07
CA ALA A 280 21.56 41.25 -5.83
C ALA A 280 21.77 40.00 -4.97
N ALA A 281 21.69 38.83 -5.60
CA ALA A 281 21.82 37.55 -4.91
C ALA A 281 22.62 36.56 -5.76
N ALA A 282 23.25 35.60 -5.09
CA ALA A 282 23.99 34.53 -5.73
C ALA A 282 23.99 33.27 -4.84
N ASP A 283 23.83 32.11 -5.46
CA ASP A 283 24.15 30.83 -4.86
C ASP A 283 25.59 30.46 -5.19
N GLY A 284 26.26 29.73 -4.31
CA GLY A 284 27.62 29.27 -4.56
C GLY A 284 28.01 28.05 -3.75
N VAL A 285 29.15 27.47 -4.12
CA VAL A 285 29.79 26.37 -3.39
C VAL A 285 31.20 26.78 -3.03
N LEU A 286 31.55 26.70 -1.74
CA LEU A 286 32.93 26.81 -1.29
C LEU A 286 33.56 25.42 -1.37
N ALA A 287 34.36 25.20 -2.42
CA ALA A 287 34.91 23.88 -2.69
C ALA A 287 36.17 23.56 -1.86
N ALA A 288 37.06 24.53 -1.65
CA ALA A 288 38.32 24.28 -0.98
C ALA A 288 38.61 25.33 0.12
N ALA A 289 39.26 24.87 1.18
CA ALA A 289 39.72 25.75 2.25
C ALA A 289 40.68 26.82 1.69
N GLY A 290 40.49 28.06 2.11
CA GLY A 290 41.33 29.19 1.70
C GLY A 290 41.12 29.66 0.25
N THR A 291 40.14 29.12 -0.48
CA THR A 291 39.73 29.66 -1.79
C THR A 291 38.41 30.42 -1.65
N PRO A 292 38.45 31.75 -1.44
CA PRO A 292 37.22 32.52 -1.34
C PRO A 292 36.49 32.59 -2.69
N ALA A 293 35.17 32.72 -2.64
CA ALA A 293 34.34 33.06 -3.79
C ALA A 293 34.11 34.58 -3.81
N VAL A 294 34.44 35.22 -4.94
CA VAL A 294 34.39 36.69 -5.06
C VAL A 294 33.25 37.11 -5.97
N PHE A 295 32.30 37.87 -5.42
CA PHE A 295 31.15 38.40 -6.16
C PHE A 295 31.23 39.92 -6.28
N GLY A 296 31.02 40.44 -7.48
CA GLY A 296 30.97 41.88 -7.73
C GLY A 296 29.54 42.39 -7.82
N PHE A 297 29.28 43.58 -7.31
CA PHE A 297 28.01 44.29 -7.51
C PHE A 297 28.24 45.78 -7.71
N ARG A 298 27.36 46.41 -8.49
CA ARG A 298 27.39 47.87 -8.73
C ARG A 298 26.34 48.55 -7.86
N ALA A 299 26.74 49.56 -7.12
CA ALA A 299 25.88 50.30 -6.21
C ALA A 299 26.22 51.79 -6.20
N VAL A 300 25.25 52.61 -5.82
CA VAL A 300 25.45 54.03 -5.55
C VAL A 300 25.86 54.25 -4.09
N GLN A 301 26.34 55.44 -3.77
CA GLN A 301 26.56 55.88 -2.39
C GLN A 301 25.30 55.67 -1.56
N GLY A 302 25.43 55.01 -0.41
CA GLY A 302 24.28 54.76 0.46
C GLY A 302 24.45 53.56 1.37
N LEU A 303 23.37 53.23 2.08
CA LEU A 303 23.32 52.05 2.93
C LEU A 303 23.27 50.78 2.06
N ALA A 304 24.10 49.81 2.41
CA ALA A 304 24.04 48.45 1.91
C ALA A 304 23.91 47.49 3.09
N THR A 305 23.16 46.41 2.92
CA THR A 305 23.00 45.34 3.89
C THR A 305 23.32 44.02 3.20
N VAL A 306 24.28 43.27 3.75
CA VAL A 306 24.67 41.97 3.23
C VAL A 306 24.29 40.87 4.22
N SER A 307 23.90 39.71 3.71
CA SER A 307 23.70 38.50 4.47
C SER A 307 24.12 37.29 3.65
N ALA A 308 24.56 36.23 4.32
CA ALA A 308 24.84 34.96 3.69
C ALA A 308 24.49 33.81 4.63
N ASN A 309 23.91 32.74 4.10
CA ASN A 309 23.56 31.56 4.89
C ASN A 309 24.08 30.32 4.17
N GLY A 310 24.67 29.39 4.93
CA GLY A 310 24.87 28.04 4.44
C GLY A 310 23.53 27.38 4.13
N ILE A 311 23.50 26.47 3.16
CA ILE A 311 22.29 25.71 2.87
C ILE A 311 22.02 24.76 4.04
N VAL A 312 20.74 24.69 4.43
CA VAL A 312 20.25 23.77 5.46
C VAL A 312 19.34 22.75 4.78
N PRO A 313 19.86 21.55 4.43
CA PRO A 313 19.12 20.55 3.66
C PRO A 313 17.88 20.01 4.40
N TRP A 314 17.89 20.10 5.74
CA TRP A 314 16.81 19.63 6.60
C TRP A 314 16.54 20.58 7.77
N ALA A 315 15.31 21.10 7.85
CA ALA A 315 14.85 21.97 8.94
C ALA A 315 14.38 21.17 10.18
N GLY A 316 15.22 20.22 10.63
CA GLY A 316 14.97 19.45 11.85
C GLY A 316 15.16 20.25 13.14
N THR A 317 15.20 19.57 14.29
CA THR A 317 15.36 20.23 15.61
C THR A 317 16.68 20.99 15.75
N ILE A 318 17.71 20.61 14.98
CA ILE A 318 18.97 21.32 14.85
C ILE A 318 19.19 21.57 13.35
N PRO A 319 19.06 22.82 12.88
CA PRO A 319 19.49 23.20 11.53
C PRO A 319 20.99 22.91 11.37
N GLN A 320 21.37 22.24 10.29
CA GLN A 320 22.75 21.88 10.00
C GLN A 320 23.19 22.39 8.65
N THR A 321 24.45 22.78 8.57
CA THR A 321 25.11 23.22 7.35
C THR A 321 26.57 22.75 7.39
N ASP A 322 27.21 22.67 6.23
CA ASP A 322 28.60 22.19 6.15
C ASP A 322 29.62 23.34 6.12
N VAL A 323 29.11 24.58 6.17
CA VAL A 323 29.93 25.77 6.06
C VAL A 323 29.70 26.73 7.23
N ASP A 324 30.81 27.13 7.83
CA ASP A 324 30.90 28.31 8.69
C ASP A 324 31.40 29.47 7.84
N LEU A 325 30.59 30.51 7.67
CA LEU A 325 30.84 31.58 6.72
C LEU A 325 31.56 32.76 7.36
N ALA A 326 32.64 33.20 6.72
CA ALA A 326 33.22 34.52 6.90
C ALA A 326 33.14 35.33 5.61
N MET A 327 33.11 36.65 5.75
CA MET A 327 32.95 37.57 4.63
C MET A 327 33.82 38.82 4.77
N ASN A 328 34.44 39.24 3.66
CA ASN A 328 35.01 40.57 3.52
C ASN A 328 34.32 41.33 2.39
N ILE A 329 33.99 42.60 2.62
CA ILE A 329 33.53 43.52 1.58
C ILE A 329 34.66 44.48 1.27
N THR A 330 35.02 44.60 -0.01
CA THR A 330 36.08 45.47 -0.50
C THR A 330 35.59 46.48 -1.52
N ASP A 331 36.31 47.60 -1.64
CA ASP A 331 36.15 48.52 -2.75
C ASP A 331 36.73 47.96 -4.06
N ALA A 332 36.69 48.76 -5.13
CA ALA A 332 37.21 48.38 -6.44
C ALA A 332 38.73 48.15 -6.50
N GLN A 333 39.47 48.66 -5.50
CA GLN A 333 40.91 48.50 -5.38
C GLN A 333 41.29 47.32 -4.47
N GLY A 334 40.31 46.65 -3.84
CA GLY A 334 40.52 45.54 -2.92
C GLY A 334 40.79 45.97 -1.48
N ASN A 335 40.58 47.23 -1.12
CA ASN A 335 40.67 47.66 0.28
C ASN A 335 39.46 47.14 1.04
N VAL A 336 39.69 46.47 2.17
CA VAL A 336 38.62 45.94 3.03
C VAL A 336 37.87 47.08 3.71
N MET A 337 36.59 47.20 3.38
CA MET A 337 35.65 48.15 3.99
C MET A 337 34.99 47.53 5.23
N ARG A 338 34.67 46.25 5.16
CA ARG A 338 34.00 45.50 6.22
C ARG A 338 34.48 44.06 6.23
N SER A 339 34.65 43.51 7.42
CA SER A 339 34.97 42.09 7.67
C SER A 339 33.96 41.55 8.68
N VAL A 340 33.34 40.42 8.38
CA VAL A 340 32.29 39.78 9.17
C VAL A 340 32.65 38.31 9.36
N ASP A 341 32.89 37.93 10.60
CA ASP A 341 33.23 36.56 11.04
C ASP A 341 32.60 36.36 12.42
N PRO A 342 31.31 35.99 12.47
CA PRO A 342 30.59 35.87 13.74
C PRO A 342 31.08 34.68 14.57
N ALA A 343 31.32 34.89 15.86
CA ALA A 343 31.80 33.81 16.73
C ALA A 343 30.69 32.87 17.25
N ASP A 344 29.42 33.28 17.11
CA ASP A 344 28.25 32.65 17.71
C ASP A 344 27.24 32.11 16.69
N THR A 345 27.50 32.27 15.39
CA THR A 345 26.66 31.78 14.30
C THR A 345 27.49 31.39 13.09
N LEU A 346 27.08 30.31 12.41
CA LEU A 346 27.70 29.83 11.17
C LEU A 346 27.33 30.65 9.93
N ALA A 347 26.21 31.38 10.02
CA ALA A 347 25.74 32.29 8.96
C ALA A 347 26.28 33.71 9.16
N ILE A 348 26.26 34.50 8.08
CA ILE A 348 26.43 35.96 8.12
C ILE A 348 25.05 36.60 8.28
N PRO A 349 24.64 37.03 9.49
CA PRO A 349 23.40 37.76 9.69
C PRO A 349 23.46 39.11 8.97
N ALA A 350 22.29 39.72 8.76
CA ALA A 350 22.17 41.01 8.10
C ALA A 350 23.14 42.06 8.68
N ASN A 351 24.15 42.43 7.89
CA ASN A 351 25.19 43.36 8.27
C ASN A 351 25.11 44.61 7.40
N SER A 352 24.73 45.73 8.01
CA SER A 352 24.60 47.01 7.30
C SER A 352 25.86 47.86 7.40
N PHE A 353 26.24 48.49 6.29
CA PHE A 353 27.39 49.39 6.17
C PHE A 353 27.12 50.45 5.10
N VAL A 354 27.93 51.51 5.09
CA VAL A 354 27.76 52.63 4.16
C VAL A 354 28.79 52.53 3.03
N LEU A 355 28.30 52.56 1.79
CA LEU A 355 29.10 52.66 0.59
C LEU A 355 29.49 54.14 0.37
N PRO A 356 30.79 54.48 0.28
CA PRO A 356 31.25 55.87 0.30
C PRO A 356 31.00 56.62 -1.01
N ALA A 357 30.86 55.92 -2.13
CA ALA A 357 30.71 56.50 -3.46
C ALA A 357 29.98 55.56 -4.42
N ASP A 358 29.61 56.06 -5.59
CA ASP A 358 29.10 55.22 -6.67
C ASP A 358 30.24 54.38 -7.25
N GLY A 359 30.02 53.07 -7.40
CA GLY A 359 31.08 52.19 -7.86
C GLY A 359 30.75 50.71 -7.90
N THR A 360 31.78 49.92 -8.17
CA THR A 360 31.74 48.46 -8.07
C THR A 360 32.39 48.05 -6.75
N TYR A 361 31.71 47.16 -6.03
CA TYR A 361 32.16 46.61 -4.76
C TYR A 361 32.22 45.09 -4.88
N TYR A 362 33.05 44.48 -4.05
CA TYR A 362 33.27 43.03 -4.08
C TYR A 362 33.01 42.40 -2.72
N ILE A 363 32.34 41.26 -2.72
CA ILE A 363 32.06 40.43 -1.57
C ILE A 363 32.90 39.17 -1.71
N TRP A 364 33.79 38.95 -0.74
CA TRP A 364 34.61 37.77 -0.61
C TRP A 364 33.95 36.86 0.41
N VAL A 365 33.39 35.75 -0.04
CA VAL A 365 32.79 34.72 0.82
C VAL A 365 33.81 33.61 1.02
N ALA A 366 34.03 33.18 2.25
CA ALA A 366 34.98 32.12 2.58
C ALA A 366 34.46 31.22 3.69
N GLY A 367 34.90 29.96 3.69
CA GLY A 367 34.75 29.07 4.83
C GLY A 367 35.76 29.46 5.92
N THR A 368 35.29 29.56 7.15
CA THR A 368 36.10 29.90 8.34
C THR A 368 36.07 28.76 9.37
N GLY A 369 36.78 28.96 10.48
CA GLY A 369 36.78 28.03 11.60
C GLY A 369 36.79 28.77 12.94
N LEU A 370 36.36 28.08 13.98
CA LEU A 370 36.34 28.63 15.34
C LEU A 370 37.59 28.20 16.11
N ALA A 371 38.43 29.17 16.44
CA ALA A 371 39.69 28.93 17.16
C ALA A 371 39.49 28.09 18.43
N GLY A 372 40.24 26.98 18.52
CA GLY A 372 40.16 26.04 19.65
C GLY A 372 39.01 25.02 19.56
N ASN A 373 38.18 25.07 18.51
CA ASN A 373 37.08 24.15 18.28
C ASN A 373 37.27 23.36 16.99
N TYR A 374 37.21 24.04 15.84
CA TYR A 374 37.42 23.46 14.51
C TYR A 374 38.16 24.44 13.59
N SER A 375 38.84 23.91 12.58
CA SER A 375 39.59 24.70 11.60
C SER A 375 38.67 25.12 10.43
N SER A 376 39.17 25.97 9.54
CA SER A 376 38.48 26.26 8.26
C SER A 376 38.65 25.16 7.20
N TYR A 377 39.30 24.04 7.56
CA TYR A 377 39.69 23.00 6.62
C TYR A 377 38.50 22.33 5.94
N GLY A 378 37.53 21.91 6.73
CA GLY A 378 36.32 21.24 6.27
C GLY A 378 35.12 22.17 6.15
N SER A 379 35.31 23.48 6.31
CA SER A 379 34.25 24.48 6.20
C SER A 379 33.97 24.78 4.73
N MET A 380 33.24 23.86 4.10
CA MET A 380 32.99 23.80 2.67
C MET A 380 31.57 23.31 2.43
N GLY A 381 30.90 23.88 1.44
CA GLY A 381 29.46 23.62 1.24
C GLY A 381 28.79 24.69 0.41
N GLN A 382 27.49 24.53 0.21
CA GLN A 382 26.65 25.47 -0.50
C GLN A 382 26.24 26.63 0.41
N TYR A 383 26.07 27.80 -0.17
CA TYR A 383 25.55 28.97 0.52
C TYR A 383 24.73 29.83 -0.43
N PHE A 384 23.85 30.63 0.16
CA PHE A 384 23.12 31.70 -0.49
C PHE A 384 23.63 33.04 0.02
N LEU A 385 24.06 33.91 -0.89
CA LEU A 385 24.50 35.28 -0.66
C LEU A 385 23.44 36.27 -1.13
N GLN A 386 23.17 37.30 -0.32
CA GLN A 386 22.29 38.39 -0.68
C GLN A 386 22.90 39.74 -0.26
N VAL A 387 22.76 40.75 -1.12
CA VAL A 387 23.02 42.15 -0.78
C VAL A 387 21.86 43.02 -1.22
N GLU A 388 21.38 43.85 -0.31
CA GLU A 388 20.41 44.92 -0.56
C GLU A 388 21.12 46.27 -0.47
N TYR A 389 20.88 47.17 -1.43
CA TYR A 389 21.53 48.48 -1.49
C TYR A 389 20.63 49.53 -2.15
N ALA A 390 20.92 50.82 -1.95
CA ALA A 390 20.17 51.91 -2.57
C ALA A 390 20.23 51.84 -4.11
N ALA A 391 19.09 52.04 -4.78
CA ALA A 391 19.03 52.14 -6.24
C ALA A 391 19.52 53.53 -6.72
N ALA A 392 20.14 53.58 -7.91
CA ALA A 392 20.48 54.86 -8.54
C ALA A 392 19.19 55.60 -8.92
N VAL A 393 18.99 56.81 -8.38
CA VAL A 393 17.90 57.70 -8.81
C VAL A 393 18.37 58.41 -10.10
N ASP A 394 17.66 58.22 -11.21
CA ASP A 394 17.98 58.90 -12.48
C ASP A 394 17.87 60.43 -12.33
N PRO A 395 18.96 61.21 -12.53
CA PRO A 395 18.94 62.66 -12.46
C PRO A 395 18.05 63.35 -13.52
N GLN A 396 17.59 62.64 -14.56
CA GLN A 396 16.76 63.23 -15.62
C GLN A 396 15.30 63.51 -15.20
N GLN A 397 14.83 63.05 -14.04
CA GLN A 397 13.48 63.38 -13.54
C GLN A 397 13.40 64.66 -12.67
N ALA A 398 14.52 65.29 -12.30
CA ALA A 398 14.52 66.47 -11.41
C ALA A 398 14.71 67.83 -12.11
N ALA A 399 14.97 67.87 -13.43
CA ALA A 399 15.45 69.10 -14.11
C ALA A 399 14.40 69.94 -14.86
N ALA A 400 13.11 69.60 -14.80
CA ALA A 400 12.10 70.21 -15.69
C ALA A 400 11.18 71.27 -15.04
N GLN A 401 11.68 72.27 -14.29
CA GLN A 401 10.92 73.53 -14.01
C GLN A 401 11.81 74.79 -13.74
N SER A 402 12.14 75.58 -14.78
CA SER A 402 12.13 77.08 -14.76
C SER A 402 12.60 77.74 -16.08
N PRO A 403 12.20 79.00 -16.42
CA PRO A 403 12.29 79.56 -17.78
C PRO A 403 13.38 80.65 -18.05
N SER A 404 13.96 80.62 -19.27
CA SER A 404 14.55 81.66 -20.19
C SER A 404 15.58 82.72 -19.70
N PRO A 405 16.53 83.31 -20.52
CA PRO A 405 16.41 83.79 -21.93
C PRO A 405 17.71 83.66 -22.85
N PRO A 406 17.76 84.17 -24.12
CA PRO A 406 18.71 83.83 -25.23
C PRO A 406 19.89 84.86 -25.36
N PRO A 407 20.84 84.93 -26.38
CA PRO A 407 20.79 84.45 -27.79
C PRO A 407 22.15 84.16 -28.57
N GLN A 408 22.03 83.92 -29.89
CA GLN A 408 22.92 84.23 -31.06
C GLN A 408 23.78 83.15 -31.76
N VAL A 409 23.98 83.41 -33.07
CA VAL A 409 24.03 82.52 -34.25
C VAL A 409 25.42 82.49 -34.91
N GLY A 410 25.77 81.39 -35.60
CA GLY A 410 26.78 81.36 -36.66
C GLY A 410 26.51 80.25 -37.71
N SER A 411 26.51 80.60 -39.01
CA SER A 411 26.15 79.74 -40.15
C SER A 411 27.21 78.67 -40.54
N PRO A 412 26.83 77.50 -41.11
CA PRO A 412 27.77 76.51 -41.63
C PRO A 412 27.79 76.40 -43.18
N GLY A 413 28.91 75.89 -43.72
CA GLY A 413 29.18 75.62 -45.13
C GLY A 413 28.39 74.43 -45.73
N PRO A 414 28.80 73.89 -46.90
CA PRO A 414 28.01 72.91 -47.65
C PRO A 414 27.70 71.66 -46.82
N PRO A 415 26.47 71.10 -46.93
CA PRO A 415 26.00 70.06 -46.03
C PRO A 415 26.80 68.77 -46.22
N THR A 416 27.43 68.35 -45.14
CA THR A 416 28.05 67.03 -44.96
C THR A 416 27.24 66.28 -43.92
N CYS A 417 27.33 64.95 -43.84
CA CYS A 417 26.62 64.16 -42.83
C CYS A 417 26.99 64.59 -41.37
N SER A 418 28.02 65.42 -41.16
CA SER A 418 28.46 65.96 -39.87
C SER A 418 27.83 67.29 -39.42
N GLN A 419 26.88 67.87 -40.16
CA GLN A 419 26.15 69.05 -39.66
C GLN A 419 25.22 68.65 -38.52
N LEU A 420 25.74 68.61 -37.29
CA LEU A 420 24.98 68.22 -36.11
C LEU A 420 23.71 69.06 -35.93
N PRO A 421 22.52 68.43 -35.88
CA PRO A 421 22.20 67.05 -36.28
C PRO A 421 21.70 66.99 -37.73
N TYR A 422 22.34 66.17 -38.59
CA TYR A 422 21.73 65.77 -39.86
C TYR A 422 20.46 65.00 -39.48
N PRO A 423 19.27 65.44 -39.91
CA PRO A 423 18.02 64.90 -39.40
C PRO A 423 17.76 63.54 -40.05
N CYS A 424 18.45 62.52 -39.53
CA CYS A 424 18.13 61.14 -39.83
C CYS A 424 16.65 60.89 -39.53
N PRO A 425 15.94 60.13 -40.39
CA PRO A 425 14.57 59.73 -40.12
C PRO A 425 14.41 59.18 -38.70
N ALA A 426 13.29 59.49 -38.06
CA ALA A 426 13.01 58.97 -36.72
C ALA A 426 13.16 57.44 -36.71
N GLY A 427 13.85 56.90 -35.71
CA GLY A 427 14.13 55.45 -35.68
C GLY A 427 15.39 55.02 -36.43
N THR A 428 16.21 55.92 -36.98
CA THR A 428 17.54 55.58 -37.54
C THR A 428 18.66 56.25 -36.74
N LEU A 429 19.90 55.75 -36.85
CA LEU A 429 21.08 56.35 -36.21
C LEU A 429 21.96 57.07 -37.24
N LEU A 430 22.70 58.09 -36.82
CA LEU A 430 23.73 58.69 -37.67
C LEU A 430 24.83 57.67 -37.97
N ASN A 431 25.25 57.57 -39.24
CA ASN A 431 26.42 56.79 -39.65
C ASN A 431 27.71 57.62 -39.45
N PRO A 432 28.48 57.42 -38.35
CA PRO A 432 29.63 58.28 -38.06
C PRO A 432 30.75 58.07 -39.07
N SER A 433 30.82 56.88 -39.69
CA SER A 433 31.81 56.52 -40.71
C SER A 433 31.67 57.34 -41.99
N ASN A 434 30.47 57.90 -42.25
CA ASN A 434 30.19 58.72 -43.43
C ASN A 434 30.08 60.22 -43.09
N ALA A 435 30.52 60.65 -41.90
CA ALA A 435 30.41 62.03 -41.43
C ALA A 435 30.98 63.07 -42.42
N THR A 436 32.03 62.72 -43.18
CA THR A 436 32.71 63.61 -44.14
C THR A 436 32.24 63.46 -45.59
N TYR A 437 31.23 62.62 -45.88
CA TYR A 437 30.74 62.43 -47.24
C TYR A 437 29.93 63.64 -47.72
N ALA A 438 30.16 64.04 -48.97
CA ALA A 438 29.48 65.18 -49.61
C ALA A 438 28.11 64.83 -50.22
N VAL A 439 27.78 63.54 -50.36
CA VAL A 439 26.48 63.06 -50.85
C VAL A 439 25.58 62.82 -49.65
N VAL A 440 24.61 63.72 -49.44
CA VAL A 440 23.72 63.75 -48.26
C VAL A 440 22.37 63.08 -48.52
N THR A 441 22.36 61.77 -48.72
CA THR A 441 21.13 60.97 -48.74
C THR A 441 20.99 60.19 -47.42
N ASN A 442 19.75 59.87 -47.02
CA ASN A 442 19.49 59.09 -45.80
C ASN A 442 20.27 57.76 -45.83
N ASP A 443 20.29 57.06 -46.97
CA ASP A 443 21.00 55.77 -47.13
C ASP A 443 22.52 55.85 -46.97
N VAL A 444 23.10 57.05 -47.11
CA VAL A 444 24.53 57.29 -46.94
C VAL A 444 24.81 57.80 -45.52
N CYS A 445 24.00 58.72 -45.00
CA CYS A 445 24.26 59.38 -43.72
C CYS A 445 23.67 58.65 -42.49
N CYS A 446 22.77 57.69 -42.66
CA CYS A 446 22.06 57.03 -41.55
C CYS A 446 22.20 55.50 -41.60
N LEU A 447 22.19 54.86 -40.43
CA LEU A 447 22.24 53.43 -40.22
C LEU A 447 20.84 52.90 -39.88
N PRO A 448 20.44 51.74 -40.42
CA PRO A 448 19.19 51.09 -40.04
C PRO A 448 19.26 50.62 -38.58
N THR A 449 18.12 50.63 -37.90
CA THR A 449 17.97 50.11 -36.54
C THR A 449 16.79 49.14 -36.47
N CYS A 450 16.53 48.58 -35.29
CA CYS A 450 15.34 47.78 -35.06
C CYS A 450 14.02 48.56 -35.28
N THR A 451 14.02 49.89 -35.13
CA THR A 451 12.83 50.73 -35.36
C THR A 451 12.65 51.11 -36.83
N ASP A 452 13.72 51.18 -37.61
CA ASP A 452 13.66 51.48 -39.03
C ASP A 452 14.72 50.70 -39.80
N THR A 453 14.23 49.68 -40.52
CA THR A 453 15.06 48.74 -41.28
C THR A 453 15.40 49.23 -42.68
N VAL A 454 14.68 50.23 -43.20
CA VAL A 454 14.80 50.71 -44.59
C VAL A 454 14.91 52.23 -44.61
N VAL A 455 16.11 52.72 -44.32
CA VAL A 455 16.49 54.14 -44.23
C VAL A 455 16.01 55.01 -45.43
N ALA A 456 15.90 54.43 -46.62
CA ALA A 456 15.45 55.10 -47.84
C ALA A 456 13.96 55.47 -47.85
N LYS A 457 13.15 54.81 -47.01
CA LYS A 457 11.68 54.83 -47.11
C LYS A 457 11.09 55.68 -45.98
N SER A 458 10.08 56.47 -46.29
CA SER A 458 9.46 57.36 -45.29
C SER A 458 8.61 56.59 -44.27
N GLY A 459 8.68 57.03 -43.00
CA GLY A 459 8.04 56.39 -41.86
C GLY A 459 8.90 55.27 -41.25
N ASN A 460 8.62 54.86 -40.02
CA ASN A 460 9.41 53.80 -39.38
C ASN A 460 9.00 52.43 -39.94
N GLN A 461 9.94 51.69 -40.52
CA GLN A 461 9.73 50.28 -40.86
C GLN A 461 10.31 49.39 -39.77
N THR A 462 9.60 49.31 -38.63
CA THR A 462 9.96 48.50 -37.48
C THR A 462 10.27 47.07 -37.91
N TYR A 463 11.35 46.53 -37.38
CA TYR A 463 11.78 45.17 -37.65
C TYR A 463 10.65 44.18 -37.29
N GLY A 464 10.22 43.42 -38.29
CA GLY A 464 9.20 42.40 -38.12
C GLY A 464 9.80 41.16 -37.48
N CYS A 465 9.50 40.95 -36.21
CA CYS A 465 9.86 39.70 -35.54
C CYS A 465 9.02 38.55 -36.09
N ALA A 466 9.68 37.48 -36.52
CA ALA A 466 9.00 36.26 -36.96
C ALA A 466 8.31 35.56 -35.76
N ASN A 467 7.32 34.71 -36.04
CA ASN A 467 6.89 33.64 -35.14
C ASN A 467 6.51 34.05 -33.70
N ASP A 468 5.56 34.97 -33.53
CA ASP A 468 5.02 35.35 -32.20
C ASP A 468 6.09 35.84 -31.20
N LEU A 469 7.27 36.25 -31.69
CA LEU A 469 8.33 36.88 -30.92
C LEU A 469 7.99 38.35 -30.62
N MET A 470 8.46 38.86 -29.48
CA MET A 470 8.19 40.24 -29.05
C MET A 470 9.25 41.20 -29.58
N PHE A 471 8.86 42.43 -29.90
CA PHE A 471 9.82 43.48 -30.27
C PHE A 471 10.64 43.93 -29.05
N ASN A 472 11.97 43.92 -29.19
CA ASN A 472 12.89 44.40 -28.18
C ASN A 472 12.96 45.93 -28.20
N ALA A 473 12.05 46.58 -27.47
CA ALA A 473 12.01 48.05 -27.38
C ALA A 473 13.29 48.67 -26.78
N ALA A 474 14.05 47.93 -25.96
CA ALA A 474 15.32 48.42 -25.42
C ALA A 474 16.39 48.58 -26.51
N ASN A 475 16.32 47.77 -27.58
CA ASN A 475 17.19 47.85 -28.75
C ASN A 475 16.55 48.60 -29.92
N ALA A 476 15.47 49.36 -29.66
CA ALA A 476 14.72 50.08 -30.69
C ALA A 476 15.62 50.95 -31.59
N LEU A 477 16.64 51.61 -31.04
CA LEU A 477 17.56 52.45 -31.80
C LEU A 477 18.93 51.79 -32.02
N THR A 478 19.01 50.47 -31.94
CA THR A 478 20.25 49.71 -32.13
C THR A 478 20.24 49.00 -33.48
N GLY A 479 21.39 48.88 -34.12
CA GLY A 479 21.53 48.22 -35.42
C GLY A 479 22.96 47.69 -35.66
N PRO A 480 23.19 46.90 -36.72
CA PRO A 480 22.24 46.55 -37.78
C PRO A 480 21.14 45.55 -37.32
N PRO A 481 19.91 45.70 -37.82
CA PRO A 481 18.76 44.94 -37.31
C PRO A 481 18.81 43.45 -37.68
N SER A 482 18.49 42.59 -36.70
CA SER A 482 18.41 41.12 -36.83
C SER A 482 17.47 40.56 -35.76
N ASN A 483 16.99 39.32 -35.89
CA ASN A 483 16.13 38.71 -34.87
C ASN A 483 16.78 38.72 -33.48
N THR A 484 18.06 38.37 -33.38
CA THR A 484 18.79 38.32 -32.10
C THR A 484 18.95 39.70 -31.46
N LEU A 485 18.93 40.78 -32.25
CA LEU A 485 19.02 42.14 -31.75
C LEU A 485 17.64 42.76 -31.46
N CYS A 486 16.68 42.55 -32.35
CA CYS A 486 15.42 43.29 -32.38
C CYS A 486 14.24 42.52 -31.78
N CYS A 487 14.40 41.23 -31.48
CA CYS A 487 13.34 40.37 -30.99
C CYS A 487 13.69 39.74 -29.63
N LEU A 488 12.65 39.43 -28.85
CA LEU A 488 12.72 38.74 -27.57
C LEU A 488 11.92 37.44 -27.65
N PRO A 489 12.37 36.38 -26.97
CA PRO A 489 11.66 35.11 -26.91
C PRO A 489 10.32 35.25 -26.18
N THR A 490 9.36 34.40 -26.54
CA THR A 490 8.03 34.29 -25.92
C THR A 490 7.71 32.85 -25.56
N CYS A 491 6.57 32.61 -24.92
CA CYS A 491 6.11 31.25 -24.62
C CYS A 491 5.86 30.38 -25.86
N THR A 492 5.67 30.98 -27.03
CA THR A 492 5.41 30.26 -28.29
C THR A 492 6.67 30.05 -29.12
N ASP A 493 7.67 30.91 -28.95
CA ASP A 493 8.96 30.81 -29.62
C ASP A 493 10.09 31.23 -28.68
N THR A 494 10.82 30.24 -28.17
CA THR A 494 11.91 30.43 -27.21
C THR A 494 13.26 30.73 -27.87
N ASP A 495 13.39 30.54 -29.18
CA ASP A 495 14.67 30.64 -29.90
C ASP A 495 14.55 31.62 -31.08
N VAL A 496 14.94 32.86 -30.80
CA VAL A 496 14.96 33.96 -31.78
C VAL A 496 15.81 33.69 -33.02
N THR A 497 16.67 32.66 -33.03
CA THR A 497 17.55 32.33 -34.16
C THR A 497 16.94 31.34 -35.15
N GLN A 498 15.85 30.67 -34.78
CA GLN A 498 15.21 29.65 -35.60
C GLN A 498 13.98 30.20 -36.33
N ASN A 499 13.64 29.59 -37.47
CA ASN A 499 12.53 30.02 -38.32
C ASN A 499 11.21 29.27 -38.07
N SER A 500 11.19 28.27 -37.19
CA SER A 500 9.96 27.58 -36.74
C SER A 500 9.62 28.02 -35.32
N ASN A 501 8.34 27.98 -34.91
CA ASN A 501 8.00 28.20 -33.50
C ASN A 501 8.56 27.04 -32.65
N GLN A 502 9.30 27.35 -31.59
CA GLN A 502 9.66 26.42 -30.51
C GLN A 502 8.86 26.79 -29.26
N PRO A 503 7.69 26.18 -29.03
CA PRO A 503 6.92 26.45 -27.83
C PRO A 503 7.71 26.10 -26.58
N TRP A 504 7.52 26.90 -25.52
CA TRP A 504 8.14 26.63 -24.23
C TRP A 504 7.80 25.20 -23.77
N PRO A 505 8.82 24.37 -23.46
CA PRO A 505 8.61 22.97 -23.14
C PRO A 505 8.10 22.84 -21.71
N CYS A 506 6.78 22.99 -21.55
CA CYS A 506 6.15 22.75 -20.26
C CYS A 506 6.40 21.33 -19.77
N LYS A 507 6.73 21.23 -18.48
CA LYS A 507 7.00 19.97 -17.80
C LYS A 507 5.88 18.95 -18.05
N PRO A 508 6.20 17.67 -18.26
CA PRO A 508 5.20 16.61 -18.38
C PRO A 508 4.22 16.64 -17.21
N GLY A 509 2.94 16.75 -17.56
CA GLY A 509 1.86 16.85 -16.60
C GLY A 509 1.43 18.27 -16.24
N THR A 510 2.12 19.29 -16.73
CA THR A 510 1.60 20.67 -16.78
C THR A 510 1.01 20.97 -18.16
N ALA A 511 0.23 22.05 -18.28
CA ALA A 511 -0.38 22.44 -19.55
C ALA A 511 0.17 23.78 -20.05
N ALA A 512 0.31 23.95 -21.36
CA ALA A 512 0.74 25.22 -21.94
C ALA A 512 -0.29 26.34 -21.66
N ASN A 513 0.20 27.46 -21.12
CA ASN A 513 -0.57 28.67 -20.89
C ASN A 513 -0.76 29.44 -22.21
N ARG A 514 -1.75 29.02 -23.01
CA ARG A 514 -2.03 29.68 -24.30
C ARG A 514 -2.43 31.15 -24.17
N ALA A 515 -2.89 31.59 -23.00
CA ALA A 515 -3.20 33.00 -22.77
C ALA A 515 -1.93 33.87 -22.66
N ALA A 516 -0.79 33.27 -22.31
CA ALA A 516 0.52 33.93 -22.24
C ALA A 516 1.41 33.65 -23.47
N ALA A 517 0.82 33.16 -24.58
CA ALA A 517 1.55 32.72 -25.77
C ALA A 517 2.59 33.73 -26.30
N VAL A 518 2.23 35.01 -26.33
CA VAL A 518 3.06 36.13 -26.84
C VAL A 518 3.77 36.91 -25.73
N MET A 519 3.83 36.36 -24.51
CA MET A 519 4.49 37.00 -23.37
C MET A 519 5.91 36.46 -23.20
N GLY A 520 6.82 37.32 -22.72
CA GLY A 520 8.20 36.98 -22.42
C GLY A 520 8.78 37.88 -21.30
N PRO A 521 9.95 37.55 -20.74
CA PRO A 521 10.76 36.37 -21.07
C PRO A 521 10.08 35.06 -20.62
N PRO A 522 10.15 33.99 -21.42
CA PRO A 522 9.43 32.77 -21.13
C PRO A 522 10.05 32.04 -19.94
N SER A 523 9.18 31.46 -19.11
CA SER A 523 9.51 30.71 -17.91
C SER A 523 8.37 29.76 -17.57
N ASP A 524 8.59 28.75 -16.74
CA ASP A 524 7.53 27.82 -16.32
C ASP A 524 6.35 28.57 -15.65
N ALA A 525 6.66 29.58 -14.84
CA ALA A 525 5.66 30.40 -14.15
C ALA A 525 4.76 31.23 -15.11
N LEU A 526 5.29 31.60 -16.28
CA LEU A 526 4.56 32.39 -17.28
C LEU A 526 3.86 31.48 -18.31
N CYS A 527 4.57 30.47 -18.79
CA CYS A 527 4.20 29.69 -19.96
C CYS A 527 3.46 28.39 -19.64
N CYS A 528 3.41 27.96 -18.37
CA CYS A 528 2.76 26.71 -17.96
C CYS A 528 1.66 26.94 -16.92
N LEU A 529 0.69 26.02 -16.91
CA LEU A 529 -0.43 25.98 -15.97
C LEU A 529 -0.43 24.65 -15.22
N PRO A 530 -0.83 24.67 -13.94
CA PRO A 530 -1.05 23.44 -13.18
C PRO A 530 -2.24 22.66 -13.75
N THR A 531 -2.19 21.34 -13.62
CA THR A 531 -3.26 20.41 -13.98
C THR A 531 -3.62 19.52 -12.78
N CYS A 532 -4.58 18.60 -12.95
CA CYS A 532 -4.85 17.58 -11.92
C CYS A 532 -3.65 16.67 -11.67
N GLN A 533 -2.84 16.46 -12.70
CA GLN A 533 -1.66 15.60 -12.74
C GLN A 533 -0.46 16.30 -12.09
N ASP A 534 -0.34 17.62 -12.22
CA ASP A 534 0.73 18.36 -11.57
C ASP A 534 0.25 19.75 -11.13
N THR A 535 0.16 19.93 -9.82
CA THR A 535 -0.32 21.17 -9.19
C THR A 535 0.77 22.20 -8.97
N ASN A 536 2.04 21.83 -9.11
CA ASN A 536 3.17 22.73 -8.88
C ASN A 536 4.08 22.82 -10.10
N ILE A 537 3.93 23.91 -10.84
CA ILE A 537 4.69 24.19 -12.06
C ILE A 537 6.17 24.53 -11.81
N THR A 538 6.61 24.68 -10.55
CA THR A 538 7.96 25.15 -10.20
C THR A 538 8.90 24.06 -9.70
N THR A 539 8.37 22.88 -9.37
CA THR A 539 9.12 21.73 -8.86
C THR A 539 9.27 20.66 -9.95
N ALA A 540 10.32 19.84 -9.89
CA ALA A 540 10.51 18.74 -10.83
C ALA A 540 9.74 17.47 -10.42
N ALA A 541 9.40 17.33 -9.14
CA ALA A 541 8.60 16.21 -8.63
C ALA A 541 7.15 16.32 -9.12
N TYR A 542 6.44 15.22 -9.27
CA TYR A 542 5.06 15.22 -9.75
C TYR A 542 4.11 15.38 -8.56
N GLU A 543 3.45 16.54 -8.41
CA GLU A 543 2.50 16.78 -7.32
C GLU A 543 1.05 16.70 -7.81
N GLY A 544 0.55 15.48 -7.95
CA GLY A 544 -0.85 15.23 -8.32
C GLY A 544 -1.85 15.81 -7.32
N TRP A 545 -3.02 16.21 -7.82
CA TRP A 545 -4.09 16.77 -7.00
C TRP A 545 -4.52 15.79 -5.90
N MET A 546 -4.43 16.23 -4.65
CA MET A 546 -4.85 15.46 -3.50
C MET A 546 -6.36 15.53 -3.33
N CYS A 547 -7.03 14.40 -3.51
CA CYS A 547 -8.47 14.33 -3.31
C CYS A 547 -8.85 14.34 -1.83
N PRO A 548 -10.04 14.87 -1.49
CA PRO A 548 -10.57 14.78 -0.13
C PRO A 548 -10.62 13.34 0.38
N ARG A 549 -10.52 13.18 1.71
CA ARG A 549 -10.53 11.86 2.35
C ARG A 549 -11.79 11.10 1.95
N GLY A 550 -11.62 9.91 1.36
CA GLY A 550 -12.76 9.14 0.86
C GLY A 550 -12.96 9.27 -0.65
N ASN A 551 -12.21 10.08 -1.38
CA ASN A 551 -12.23 10.14 -2.85
C ASN A 551 -10.91 9.66 -3.46
N THR A 552 -10.93 9.32 -4.75
CA THR A 552 -9.74 8.86 -5.49
C THR A 552 -9.45 9.74 -6.69
N PHE A 553 -8.20 9.72 -7.16
CA PHE A 553 -7.76 10.53 -8.28
C PHE A 553 -8.42 10.12 -9.61
N LYS A 554 -8.87 11.11 -10.39
CA LYS A 554 -9.54 10.93 -11.68
C LYS A 554 -8.52 10.95 -12.81
N GLN A 555 -7.92 9.80 -13.09
CA GLN A 555 -6.89 9.64 -14.11
C GLN A 555 -7.30 10.18 -15.50
N ALA A 556 -8.57 10.06 -15.88
CA ALA A 556 -9.06 10.57 -17.17
C ALA A 556 -8.92 12.11 -17.32
N ASN A 557 -8.85 12.84 -16.20
CA ASN A 557 -8.72 14.29 -16.15
C ASN A 557 -7.32 14.75 -15.75
N ALA A 558 -6.34 13.85 -15.71
CA ALA A 558 -4.98 14.11 -15.24
C ALA A 558 -4.41 15.40 -15.89
N ASN A 559 -4.35 15.49 -17.22
CA ASN A 559 -3.79 16.67 -17.92
C ASN A 559 -4.75 17.87 -18.08
N LYS A 560 -5.85 17.95 -17.33
CA LYS A 560 -6.78 19.09 -17.42
C LYS A 560 -6.29 20.27 -16.58
N PRO A 561 -6.17 21.49 -17.15
CA PRO A 561 -5.76 22.67 -16.41
C PRO A 561 -6.86 23.16 -15.46
N SER A 562 -6.47 24.04 -14.53
CA SER A 562 -7.36 24.59 -13.48
C SER A 562 -7.94 23.50 -12.56
N PRO A 563 -7.07 22.79 -11.82
CA PRO A 563 -7.48 21.65 -11.03
C PRO A 563 -8.43 22.06 -9.88
N SER A 564 -9.39 21.18 -9.59
CA SER A 564 -10.38 21.31 -8.51
C SER A 564 -10.89 19.91 -8.13
N ASP A 565 -11.51 19.75 -6.95
CA ASP A 565 -12.02 18.44 -6.51
C ASP A 565 -13.01 17.83 -7.52
N SER A 566 -13.92 18.64 -8.06
CA SER A 566 -14.89 18.18 -9.08
C SER A 566 -14.25 17.73 -10.40
N LEU A 567 -13.07 18.28 -10.72
CA LEU A 567 -12.34 17.99 -11.95
C LEU A 567 -11.39 16.82 -11.75
N CYS A 568 -10.70 16.75 -10.62
CA CYS A 568 -9.58 15.86 -10.37
C CYS A 568 -9.94 14.63 -9.54
N CYS A 569 -11.14 14.57 -8.95
CA CYS A 569 -11.53 13.47 -8.07
C CYS A 569 -12.71 12.66 -8.59
N VAL A 570 -12.74 11.40 -8.17
CA VAL A 570 -13.82 10.43 -8.39
C VAL A 570 -14.50 10.17 -7.05
N ALA A 571 -15.82 10.26 -7.03
CA ALA A 571 -16.64 9.82 -5.91
C ALA A 571 -16.42 8.32 -5.66
N THR A 572 -16.45 7.89 -4.40
CA THR A 572 -16.32 6.47 -4.01
C THR A 572 -17.50 6.04 -3.14
N CYS A 573 -17.50 4.78 -2.71
CA CYS A 573 -18.48 4.28 -1.74
C CYS A 573 -18.38 4.95 -0.36
N THR A 574 -17.21 5.49 0.01
CA THR A 574 -16.99 6.23 1.27
C THR A 574 -17.47 7.67 1.17
N ASP A 575 -17.32 8.27 -0.01
CA ASP A 575 -17.73 9.65 -0.28
C ASP A 575 -18.34 9.72 -1.68
N SER A 576 -19.68 9.74 -1.70
CA SER A 576 -20.48 9.73 -2.92
C SER A 576 -20.59 11.11 -3.58
N ASN A 577 -20.08 12.18 -2.95
CA ASN A 577 -20.18 13.54 -3.47
C ASN A 577 -18.94 14.39 -3.13
N VAL A 578 -17.99 14.38 -4.08
CA VAL A 578 -16.74 15.15 -4.06
C VAL A 578 -16.86 16.65 -3.80
N THR A 579 -18.05 17.25 -3.89
CA THR A 579 -18.26 18.69 -3.69
C THR A 579 -18.79 19.06 -2.32
N GLN A 580 -19.21 18.08 -1.52
CA GLN A 580 -19.73 18.33 -0.18
C GLN A 580 -18.66 18.01 0.88
N PRO A 581 -18.52 18.84 1.93
CA PRO A 581 -17.53 18.60 2.96
C PRO A 581 -17.88 17.39 3.85
N GLY A 582 -16.85 16.62 4.22
CA GLY A 582 -16.94 15.40 5.03
C GLY A 582 -17.35 14.17 4.21
N ASN A 583 -17.20 12.97 4.76
CA ASN A 583 -17.51 11.74 4.01
C ASN A 583 -19.03 11.51 3.94
N GLN A 584 -19.63 11.56 2.75
CA GLN A 584 -21.03 11.13 2.54
C GLN A 584 -21.07 9.70 1.97
N SER A 585 -21.05 8.71 2.85
CA SER A 585 -21.08 7.29 2.48
C SER A 585 -22.26 6.94 1.58
N TRP A 586 -22.04 6.06 0.60
CA TRP A 586 -23.10 5.53 -0.24
C TRP A 586 -24.18 4.84 0.60
N THR A 587 -25.44 5.11 0.28
CA THR A 587 -26.58 4.53 1.00
C THR A 587 -27.09 3.30 0.26
N CYS A 588 -26.95 2.14 0.88
CA CYS A 588 -27.37 0.88 0.29
C CYS A 588 -28.90 0.64 0.39
N PRO A 589 -29.49 -0.13 -0.55
CA PRO A 589 -30.88 -0.55 -0.49
C PRO A 589 -31.24 -1.26 0.82
N ALA A 590 -32.49 -1.14 1.25
CA ALA A 590 -32.96 -1.76 2.48
C ALA A 590 -32.76 -3.28 2.45
N GLY A 591 -32.22 -3.85 3.53
CA GLY A 591 -31.89 -5.28 3.58
C GLY A 591 -30.49 -5.62 3.09
N THR A 592 -29.69 -4.65 2.63
CA THR A 592 -28.26 -4.84 2.30
C THR A 592 -27.37 -4.01 3.24
N LEU A 593 -26.07 -4.32 3.28
CA LEU A 593 -25.08 -3.58 4.08
C LEU A 593 -24.03 -2.91 3.21
N ASN A 594 -23.37 -1.88 3.72
CA ASN A 594 -22.23 -1.25 3.06
C ASN A 594 -21.06 -2.24 2.98
N ASN A 595 -20.52 -2.42 1.79
CA ASN A 595 -19.35 -3.24 1.55
C ASN A 595 -18.07 -2.46 1.90
N ALA A 596 -17.55 -2.68 3.11
CA ALA A 596 -16.34 -2.02 3.59
C ALA A 596 -15.09 -2.31 2.72
N ALA A 597 -15.04 -3.44 2.02
CA ALA A 597 -13.92 -3.79 1.14
C ALA A 597 -13.85 -2.89 -0.11
N ASN A 598 -15.00 -2.37 -0.56
CA ASN A 598 -15.09 -1.48 -1.71
C ASN A 598 -15.18 0.00 -1.31
N ALA A 599 -14.87 0.34 -0.05
CA ALA A 599 -15.01 1.68 0.51
C ALA A 599 -14.37 2.78 -0.36
N MET A 600 -13.16 2.57 -0.90
CA MET A 600 -12.44 3.55 -1.74
C MET A 600 -12.66 3.37 -3.24
N GLN A 601 -13.59 2.50 -3.66
CA GLN A 601 -13.86 2.27 -5.08
C GLN A 601 -14.98 3.16 -5.61
N GLY A 602 -14.87 3.54 -6.88
CA GLY A 602 -15.83 4.39 -7.56
C GLY A 602 -15.78 4.26 -9.09
N PRO A 603 -16.75 4.85 -9.82
CA PRO A 603 -17.88 5.61 -9.30
C PRO A 603 -18.87 4.72 -8.53
N PRO A 604 -19.49 5.23 -7.46
CA PRO A 604 -20.28 4.40 -6.55
C PRO A 604 -21.57 3.92 -7.21
N SER A 605 -21.94 2.67 -6.91
CA SER A 605 -23.16 2.01 -7.36
C SER A 605 -23.57 0.96 -6.32
N ASN A 606 -24.80 0.45 -6.39
CA ASN A 606 -25.24 -0.59 -5.46
C ASN A 606 -24.36 -1.84 -5.55
N ASP A 607 -24.07 -2.32 -6.77
CA ASP A 607 -23.26 -3.51 -7.02
C ASP A 607 -21.82 -3.38 -6.50
N LEU A 608 -21.29 -2.14 -6.48
CA LEU A 608 -19.96 -1.85 -5.99
C LEU A 608 -19.95 -1.62 -4.47
N CYS A 609 -20.89 -0.83 -3.95
CA CYS A 609 -20.83 -0.31 -2.59
C CYS A 609 -21.60 -1.14 -1.56
N CYS A 610 -22.40 -2.10 -1.99
CA CYS A 610 -23.28 -2.87 -1.12
C CYS A 610 -22.97 -4.36 -1.16
N MET A 611 -23.20 -5.05 -0.04
CA MET A 611 -23.05 -6.50 0.10
C MET A 611 -24.39 -7.15 0.47
N PRO A 612 -24.65 -8.37 -0.03
CA PRO A 612 -25.89 -9.10 0.28
C PRO A 612 -25.94 -9.56 1.74
N THR A 613 -27.15 -9.73 2.26
CA THR A 613 -27.43 -10.27 3.61
C THR A 613 -28.47 -11.39 3.53
N CYS A 614 -28.81 -12.00 4.67
CA CYS A 614 -29.92 -12.96 4.75
C CYS A 614 -31.29 -12.35 4.36
N THR A 615 -31.46 -11.03 4.48
CA THR A 615 -32.69 -10.32 4.08
C THR A 615 -32.75 -10.03 2.59
N ASP A 616 -31.60 -9.80 1.97
CA ASP A 616 -31.50 -9.51 0.54
C ASP A 616 -30.22 -10.12 -0.05
N ARG A 617 -30.41 -11.21 -0.80
CA ARG A 617 -29.31 -11.93 -1.45
C ARG A 617 -28.88 -11.32 -2.79
N PHE A 618 -29.62 -10.36 -3.34
CA PHE A 618 -29.37 -9.79 -4.67
C PHE A 618 -29.44 -8.26 -4.64
N VAL A 619 -28.30 -7.65 -4.34
CA VAL A 619 -28.08 -6.20 -4.21
C VAL A 619 -28.62 -5.35 -5.38
N SER A 620 -28.62 -5.89 -6.59
CA SER A 620 -28.97 -5.18 -7.82
C SER A 620 -30.46 -5.24 -8.18
N THR A 621 -31.24 -6.12 -7.53
CA THR A 621 -32.63 -6.35 -7.88
C THR A 621 -33.60 -5.54 -7.01
N PRO A 622 -34.63 -4.90 -7.59
CA PRO A 622 -35.65 -4.21 -6.79
C PRO A 622 -36.41 -5.17 -5.87
N LEU A 623 -36.71 -4.71 -4.64
CA LEU A 623 -37.37 -5.44 -3.54
C LEU A 623 -36.43 -6.41 -2.82
N ASN A 624 -36.71 -6.76 -1.55
CA ASN A 624 -35.83 -7.65 -0.78
C ASN A 624 -36.04 -9.11 -1.20
N GLN A 625 -34.98 -9.80 -1.62
CA GLN A 625 -35.01 -11.25 -1.86
C GLN A 625 -34.35 -12.00 -0.70
N SER A 626 -35.15 -12.39 0.29
CA SER A 626 -34.66 -13.14 1.46
C SER A 626 -34.01 -14.47 1.08
N TRP A 627 -33.01 -14.88 1.86
CA TRP A 627 -32.36 -16.17 1.69
C TRP A 627 -33.36 -17.33 1.84
N PRO A 628 -33.47 -18.24 0.86
CA PRO A 628 -34.41 -19.35 0.92
C PRO A 628 -33.81 -20.51 1.72
N CYS A 629 -34.36 -20.77 2.90
CA CYS A 629 -34.00 -21.98 3.66
C CYS A 629 -34.60 -23.23 3.03
N ALA A 630 -33.85 -24.34 3.08
CA ALA A 630 -34.30 -25.63 2.55
C ALA A 630 -35.56 -26.15 3.30
N PRO A 631 -36.39 -26.99 2.67
CA PRO A 631 -37.56 -27.58 3.32
C PRO A 631 -37.18 -28.33 4.60
N GLY A 632 -37.81 -27.98 5.72
CA GLY A 632 -37.48 -28.53 7.04
C GLY A 632 -36.64 -27.59 7.91
N MET A 633 -36.18 -26.45 7.40
CA MET A 633 -35.48 -25.42 8.19
C MET A 633 -36.39 -24.21 8.49
N LEU A 634 -36.02 -23.43 9.52
CA LEU A 634 -36.66 -22.13 9.82
C LEU A 634 -35.73 -20.96 9.45
N VAL A 635 -36.31 -19.81 9.13
CA VAL A 635 -35.52 -18.58 8.89
C VAL A 635 -34.97 -18.04 10.21
N ASN A 636 -33.67 -17.75 10.24
CA ASN A 636 -33.02 -17.10 11.37
C ASN A 636 -33.21 -15.57 11.30
N ALA A 637 -34.29 -15.06 11.90
CA ALA A 637 -34.57 -13.63 11.92
C ALA A 637 -33.51 -12.80 12.69
N ALA A 638 -32.75 -13.41 13.61
CA ALA A 638 -31.71 -12.71 14.36
C ALA A 638 -30.47 -12.39 13.49
N SER A 639 -30.23 -13.19 12.44
CA SER A 639 -29.15 -12.98 11.47
C SER A 639 -29.60 -12.22 10.22
N ALA A 640 -30.79 -11.61 10.23
CA ALA A 640 -31.40 -11.02 9.03
C ALA A 640 -30.50 -10.02 8.28
N MET A 641 -29.75 -9.18 9.01
CA MET A 641 -28.83 -8.19 8.44
C MET A 641 -27.37 -8.66 8.43
N LEU A 642 -27.11 -9.96 8.59
CA LEU A 642 -25.76 -10.52 8.49
C LEU A 642 -25.53 -11.08 7.10
N GLY A 643 -24.29 -10.96 6.64
CA GLY A 643 -23.81 -11.49 5.37
C GLY A 643 -22.35 -11.88 5.48
N PRO A 644 -21.83 -12.68 4.55
CA PRO A 644 -22.49 -13.28 3.39
C PRO A 644 -23.61 -14.27 3.75
N PRO A 645 -24.71 -14.31 3.00
CA PRO A 645 -25.80 -15.22 3.33
C PRO A 645 -25.44 -16.68 2.99
N SER A 646 -25.79 -17.59 3.89
CA SER A 646 -25.60 -19.05 3.77
C SER A 646 -26.62 -19.76 4.66
N ASP A 647 -26.83 -21.07 4.47
CA ASP A 647 -27.78 -21.83 5.30
C ASP A 647 -27.37 -21.82 6.79
N ALA A 648 -26.07 -21.93 7.08
CA ALA A 648 -25.57 -21.88 8.46
C ALA A 648 -25.80 -20.52 9.15
N LEU A 649 -25.83 -19.41 8.39
CA LEU A 649 -26.04 -18.07 8.93
C LEU A 649 -27.52 -17.69 8.96
N CYS A 650 -28.25 -17.98 7.88
CA CYS A 650 -29.59 -17.47 7.61
C CYS A 650 -30.71 -18.43 8.04
N CYS A 651 -30.39 -19.68 8.37
CA CYS A 651 -31.36 -20.70 8.74
C CYS A 651 -31.12 -21.26 10.15
N LEU A 652 -32.16 -21.86 10.73
CA LEU A 652 -32.11 -22.55 12.01
C LEU A 652 -32.43 -24.03 11.79
N ALA A 653 -31.64 -24.87 12.45
CA ALA A 653 -31.87 -26.30 12.52
C ALA A 653 -33.23 -26.60 13.20
N THR A 654 -33.88 -27.67 12.77
CA THR A 654 -35.12 -28.18 13.35
C THR A 654 -35.06 -29.69 13.59
N CYS A 655 -36.13 -30.28 14.09
CA CYS A 655 -36.24 -31.72 14.24
C CYS A 655 -36.23 -32.49 12.90
N THR A 656 -36.56 -31.82 11.79
CA THR A 656 -36.56 -32.41 10.43
C THR A 656 -35.22 -32.27 9.72
N ASP A 657 -34.44 -31.27 10.12
CA ASP A 657 -33.13 -30.96 9.56
C ASP A 657 -32.25 -30.38 10.67
N TRP A 658 -31.55 -31.29 11.38
CA TRP A 658 -30.89 -30.94 12.64
C TRP A 658 -29.43 -30.49 12.47
N ASP A 659 -28.81 -30.81 11.35
CA ASP A 659 -27.39 -30.55 11.08
C ASP A 659 -27.25 -29.79 9.76
N LEU A 660 -27.19 -28.47 9.87
CA LEU A 660 -27.07 -27.54 8.73
C LEU A 660 -25.75 -27.67 7.96
N SER A 661 -24.78 -28.45 8.44
CA SER A 661 -23.50 -28.68 7.74
C SER A 661 -23.60 -29.79 6.69
N LEU A 662 -24.65 -30.62 6.75
CA LEU A 662 -24.85 -31.75 5.86
C LEU A 662 -25.87 -31.41 4.77
N SER A 663 -25.60 -31.83 3.54
CA SER A 663 -26.54 -31.64 2.43
C SER A 663 -27.75 -32.58 2.53
N GLY A 664 -28.95 -32.06 2.27
CA GLY A 664 -30.21 -32.81 2.35
C GLY A 664 -30.90 -32.63 3.70
N SER A 665 -32.11 -33.18 3.87
CA SER A 665 -32.80 -33.14 5.16
C SER A 665 -32.45 -34.38 5.98
N GLN A 666 -31.93 -34.18 7.19
CA GLN A 666 -31.62 -35.25 8.13
C GLN A 666 -32.51 -35.11 9.37
N ALA A 667 -33.32 -36.14 9.64
CA ALA A 667 -34.15 -36.18 10.84
C ALA A 667 -33.28 -36.22 12.11
N TYR A 668 -33.74 -35.56 13.17
CA TYR A 668 -33.04 -35.55 14.46
C TYR A 668 -32.82 -36.98 14.99
N PRO A 669 -31.60 -37.32 15.42
CA PRO A 669 -31.26 -38.67 15.85
C PRO A 669 -31.80 -38.94 17.26
N CYS A 670 -33.04 -39.43 17.32
CA CYS A 670 -33.66 -39.81 18.59
C CYS A 670 -32.96 -40.97 19.27
N LYS A 671 -32.93 -40.93 20.61
CA LYS A 671 -32.39 -42.00 21.47
C LYS A 671 -33.00 -43.36 21.13
N ALA A 672 -32.17 -44.40 21.14
CA ALA A 672 -32.62 -45.78 20.91
C ALA A 672 -33.71 -46.19 21.91
N GLY A 673 -34.87 -46.62 21.39
CA GLY A 673 -36.05 -46.91 22.21
C GLY A 673 -37.09 -45.78 22.22
N THR A 674 -36.81 -44.63 21.62
CA THR A 674 -37.79 -43.55 21.39
C THR A 674 -38.13 -43.43 19.89
N ALA A 675 -39.20 -42.70 19.55
CA ALA A 675 -39.61 -42.46 18.16
C ALA A 675 -39.51 -40.98 17.80
N ALA A 676 -39.39 -40.65 16.51
CA ALA A 676 -39.41 -39.26 16.05
C ALA A 676 -40.81 -38.64 16.26
N ASN A 677 -40.86 -37.48 16.91
CA ASN A 677 -42.10 -36.73 17.11
C ASN A 677 -42.45 -35.93 15.85
N ARG A 678 -43.27 -36.52 14.98
CA ARG A 678 -43.67 -35.91 13.70
C ARG A 678 -44.49 -34.62 13.86
N ASN A 679 -45.11 -34.39 15.03
CA ASN A 679 -45.88 -33.17 15.28
C ASN A 679 -44.98 -31.97 15.60
N ASN A 680 -43.71 -32.22 15.98
CA ASN A 680 -42.72 -31.21 16.31
C ASN A 680 -41.65 -31.05 15.22
N ALA A 681 -41.98 -31.41 13.99
CA ALA A 681 -41.07 -31.43 12.85
C ALA A 681 -40.26 -30.13 12.67
N MET A 682 -40.87 -28.95 12.88
CA MET A 682 -40.21 -27.64 12.73
C MET A 682 -39.84 -26.95 14.05
N VAL A 683 -39.66 -27.70 15.14
CA VAL A 683 -39.23 -27.08 16.42
C VAL A 683 -37.73 -26.79 16.40
N SER A 684 -37.34 -25.61 16.90
CA SER A 684 -35.96 -25.15 17.06
C SER A 684 -35.77 -24.51 18.45
N PRO A 685 -34.63 -24.70 19.15
CA PRO A 685 -33.54 -25.60 18.78
C PRO A 685 -33.94 -27.08 18.93
N PRO A 686 -33.43 -27.98 18.07
CA PRO A 686 -33.76 -29.39 18.15
C PRO A 686 -33.12 -30.02 19.39
N SER A 687 -33.87 -30.90 20.06
CA SER A 687 -33.43 -31.60 21.27
C SER A 687 -34.22 -32.90 21.45
N ASN A 688 -33.75 -33.81 22.29
CA ASN A 688 -34.48 -35.06 22.60
C ASN A 688 -35.90 -34.80 23.09
N THR A 689 -36.10 -33.79 23.96
CA THR A 689 -37.42 -33.45 24.51
C THR A 689 -38.35 -32.80 23.49
N ALA A 690 -37.79 -32.08 22.52
CA ALA A 690 -38.55 -31.43 21.46
C ALA A 690 -38.88 -32.39 20.31
N CYS A 691 -37.89 -33.18 19.86
CA CYS A 691 -37.91 -33.92 18.61
C CYS A 691 -38.28 -35.39 18.76
N CYS A 692 -38.26 -35.94 19.97
CA CYS A 692 -38.53 -37.35 20.22
C CYS A 692 -39.83 -37.53 21.02
N ALA A 693 -40.46 -38.68 20.83
CA ALA A 693 -41.68 -39.10 21.48
C ALA A 693 -41.44 -40.42 22.22
N PRO A 694 -42.10 -40.63 23.37
CA PRO A 694 -41.99 -41.87 24.12
C PRO A 694 -42.56 -43.04 23.30
N THR A 695 -42.08 -44.24 23.59
CA THR A 695 -42.60 -45.50 23.04
C THR A 695 -42.81 -46.51 24.16
N CYS A 696 -43.29 -47.71 23.84
CA CYS A 696 -43.38 -48.80 24.81
C CYS A 696 -42.02 -49.22 25.41
N THR A 697 -40.92 -48.97 24.70
CA THR A 697 -39.56 -49.30 25.16
C THR A 697 -38.99 -48.25 26.12
N ASP A 698 -39.35 -46.99 25.90
CA ASP A 698 -38.85 -45.87 26.66
C ASP A 698 -39.92 -44.78 26.80
N THR A 699 -40.41 -44.62 28.02
CA THR A 699 -41.49 -43.71 28.38
C THR A 699 -40.99 -42.36 28.86
N ASP A 700 -39.71 -42.28 29.24
CA ASP A 700 -39.07 -41.04 29.71
C ASP A 700 -37.95 -40.62 28.76
N ILE A 701 -38.31 -39.70 27.86
CA ILE A 701 -37.41 -39.12 26.86
C ILE A 701 -36.30 -38.23 27.45
N THR A 702 -36.32 -37.95 28.75
CA THR A 702 -35.36 -37.05 29.42
C THR A 702 -34.18 -37.79 30.04
N THR A 703 -34.28 -39.10 30.25
CA THR A 703 -33.25 -39.89 30.93
C THR A 703 -32.41 -40.69 29.92
N LEU A 704 -31.19 -41.07 30.31
CA LEU A 704 -30.29 -41.87 29.46
C LEU A 704 -30.59 -43.37 29.50
N ALA A 705 -31.19 -43.88 30.59
CA ALA A 705 -31.63 -45.26 30.70
C ALA A 705 -33.00 -45.43 30.02
N ASN A 706 -33.30 -46.59 29.44
CA ASN A 706 -34.62 -46.83 28.87
C ASN A 706 -35.60 -47.18 29.99
N ASP A 707 -36.71 -46.44 30.08
CA ASP A 707 -37.77 -46.72 31.04
C ASP A 707 -38.96 -47.38 30.36
N SER A 708 -39.00 -48.71 30.34
CA SER A 708 -40.02 -49.48 29.63
C SER A 708 -41.41 -49.34 30.24
N TRP A 709 -42.45 -49.37 29.40
CA TRP A 709 -43.84 -49.19 29.82
C TRP A 709 -44.25 -50.18 30.91
N ALA A 710 -44.71 -49.67 32.05
CA ALA A 710 -45.14 -50.47 33.18
C ALA A 710 -46.57 -50.98 32.96
N CYS A 711 -46.70 -52.25 32.56
CA CYS A 711 -48.00 -52.88 32.39
C CYS A 711 -48.73 -53.12 33.73
N PRO A 712 -50.07 -53.07 33.76
CA PRO A 712 -50.85 -53.44 34.93
C PRO A 712 -50.49 -54.83 35.47
N SER A 713 -50.68 -55.04 36.77
CA SER A 713 -50.26 -56.27 37.46
C SER A 713 -50.82 -57.53 36.79
N GLY A 714 -49.93 -58.37 36.27
CA GLY A 714 -50.27 -59.65 35.61
C GLY A 714 -50.08 -59.68 34.09
N TYR A 715 -49.78 -58.54 33.45
CA TYR A 715 -49.60 -58.46 32.00
C TYR A 715 -48.12 -58.26 31.62
N PRO A 716 -47.52 -59.12 30.77
CA PRO A 716 -46.17 -58.90 30.27
C PRO A 716 -46.14 -57.83 29.16
N VAL A 717 -45.00 -57.15 29.03
CA VAL A 717 -44.75 -56.17 27.96
C VAL A 717 -44.80 -56.84 26.58
N ASN A 718 -45.44 -56.18 25.62
CA ASN A 718 -45.51 -56.62 24.24
C ASN A 718 -44.26 -56.17 23.47
N LEU A 719 -43.25 -57.04 23.43
CA LEU A 719 -41.99 -56.79 22.73
C LEU A 719 -42.16 -56.63 21.20
N GLN A 720 -43.27 -57.08 20.61
CA GLN A 720 -43.54 -56.89 19.18
C GLN A 720 -43.97 -55.46 18.86
N ASN A 721 -44.52 -54.73 19.84
CA ASN A 721 -44.92 -53.33 19.73
C ASN A 721 -43.94 -52.38 20.46
N ALA A 722 -42.69 -52.81 20.64
CA ALA A 722 -41.67 -52.06 21.37
C ALA A 722 -41.51 -50.59 20.91
N SER A 723 -41.66 -50.31 19.62
CA SER A 723 -41.54 -48.95 19.04
C SER A 723 -42.88 -48.21 18.89
N PHE A 724 -43.98 -48.72 19.43
CA PHE A 724 -45.30 -48.09 19.29
C PHE A 724 -45.36 -46.76 20.06
N SER A 725 -45.88 -45.72 19.41
CA SER A 725 -46.02 -44.37 19.97
C SER A 725 -47.35 -43.73 19.52
N PRO A 726 -48.11 -43.06 20.40
CA PRO A 726 -47.86 -42.91 21.83
C PRO A 726 -48.08 -44.24 22.59
N PRO A 727 -47.32 -44.50 23.67
CA PRO A 727 -47.47 -45.74 24.42
C PRO A 727 -48.78 -45.76 25.22
N SER A 728 -49.37 -46.94 25.35
CA SER A 728 -50.62 -47.18 26.08
C SER A 728 -50.72 -48.65 26.47
N ASP A 729 -51.54 -48.99 27.45
CA ASP A 729 -51.74 -50.38 27.88
C ASP A 729 -52.19 -51.30 26.73
N ALA A 730 -53.08 -50.80 25.86
CA ALA A 730 -53.59 -51.55 24.72
C ALA A 730 -52.51 -51.88 23.67
N ALA A 731 -51.49 -51.03 23.54
CA ALA A 731 -50.42 -51.20 22.56
C ALA A 731 -49.18 -51.89 23.15
N CYS A 732 -48.82 -51.54 24.39
CA CYS A 732 -47.56 -51.91 25.04
C CYS A 732 -47.66 -53.18 25.89
N CYS A 733 -48.86 -53.67 26.21
CA CYS A 733 -49.07 -54.86 27.03
C CYS A 733 -49.68 -56.00 26.21
N LEU A 734 -49.27 -57.23 26.49
CA LEU A 734 -49.90 -58.42 25.91
C LEU A 734 -51.22 -58.68 26.63
N LEU A 735 -52.29 -58.07 26.12
CA LEU A 735 -53.67 -58.28 26.58
C LEU A 735 -54.20 -59.63 26.04
N GLN A 736 -53.65 -60.73 26.55
CA GLN A 736 -54.23 -62.06 26.39
C GLN A 736 -55.08 -62.36 27.63
N PRO A 737 -56.34 -62.80 27.50
CA PRO A 737 -57.13 -63.18 28.66
C PRO A 737 -56.42 -64.34 29.39
N THR A 738 -56.39 -64.29 30.72
CA THR A 738 -55.75 -65.30 31.55
C THR A 738 -56.75 -65.93 32.51
N CYS A 739 -56.39 -67.05 33.15
CA CYS A 739 -57.23 -67.67 34.17
C CYS A 739 -57.53 -66.73 35.35
N ARG A 740 -56.65 -65.74 35.59
CA ARG A 740 -56.79 -64.75 36.66
C ARG A 740 -57.65 -63.56 36.25
N ASP A 741 -57.68 -63.22 34.96
CA ASP A 741 -58.50 -62.14 34.45
C ASP A 741 -59.00 -62.45 33.03
N ARG A 742 -60.28 -62.82 32.93
CA ARG A 742 -60.89 -63.27 31.66
C ARG A 742 -61.49 -62.12 30.84
N ASP A 743 -61.78 -60.99 31.48
CA ASP A 743 -62.48 -59.86 30.88
C ASP A 743 -61.64 -58.59 31.03
N LEU A 744 -60.82 -58.36 30.00
CA LEU A 744 -59.81 -57.30 29.96
C LEU A 744 -60.40 -55.90 29.78
N LEU A 745 -61.73 -55.77 29.63
CA LEU A 745 -62.42 -54.50 29.43
C LEU A 745 -63.08 -53.96 30.70
N GLN A 746 -63.06 -54.74 31.79
CA GLN A 746 -63.60 -54.34 33.09
C GLN A 746 -62.45 -54.25 34.09
N GLY A 747 -62.35 -53.14 34.82
CA GLY A 747 -61.31 -52.95 35.82
C GLY A 747 -61.51 -53.86 37.03
N GLY A 748 -60.48 -54.61 37.43
CA GLY A 748 -60.52 -55.59 38.52
C GLY A 748 -60.20 -56.99 38.03
N ASN A 749 -59.94 -57.92 38.95
CA ASN A 749 -59.48 -59.26 38.60
C ASN A 749 -60.66 -60.19 38.28
N HIS A 750 -61.05 -60.34 37.02
CA HIS A 750 -62.20 -61.16 36.60
C HIS A 750 -61.82 -62.64 36.45
N THR A 751 -61.40 -63.22 37.59
CA THR A 751 -60.94 -64.61 37.72
C THR A 751 -61.90 -65.58 37.04
N TRP A 752 -61.37 -66.55 36.29
CA TRP A 752 -62.15 -67.57 35.60
C TRP A 752 -63.07 -68.33 36.57
N THR A 753 -64.36 -68.48 36.22
CA THR A 753 -65.32 -69.18 37.08
C THR A 753 -65.17 -70.67 36.85
N CYS A 754 -64.81 -71.40 37.90
CA CYS A 754 -64.71 -72.85 37.84
C CYS A 754 -66.07 -73.55 38.02
N PRO A 755 -66.35 -74.63 37.27
CA PRO A 755 -67.54 -75.45 37.45
C PRO A 755 -67.66 -76.03 38.88
N ALA A 756 -68.89 -76.32 39.31
CA ALA A 756 -69.18 -76.86 40.64
C ALA A 756 -68.38 -78.17 40.90
N GLY A 757 -67.70 -78.24 42.05
CA GLY A 757 -66.82 -79.36 42.42
C GLY A 757 -65.35 -79.18 42.02
N THR A 758 -64.98 -78.01 41.47
CA THR A 758 -63.59 -77.63 41.20
C THR A 758 -63.26 -76.25 41.82
N LEU A 759 -62.00 -76.04 42.19
CA LEU A 759 -61.47 -74.77 42.70
C LEU A 759 -60.54 -74.12 41.65
N PRO A 760 -60.37 -72.79 41.67
CA PRO A 760 -59.38 -72.11 40.84
C PRO A 760 -57.98 -72.69 41.05
N ASN A 761 -57.30 -73.03 39.95
CA ASN A 761 -55.91 -73.47 39.99
C ASN A 761 -55.00 -72.24 40.11
N ALA A 762 -54.63 -71.90 41.34
CA ALA A 762 -53.77 -70.76 41.62
C ALA A 762 -52.40 -70.82 40.92
N ALA A 763 -51.89 -72.03 40.60
CA ALA A 763 -50.63 -72.19 39.88
C ALA A 763 -50.71 -71.74 38.41
N ASN A 764 -51.91 -71.77 37.81
CA ASN A 764 -52.13 -71.39 36.41
C ASN A 764 -52.78 -70.01 36.27
N ALA A 765 -52.75 -69.18 37.31
CA ALA A 765 -53.44 -67.89 37.33
C ALA A 765 -53.07 -67.00 36.11
N LEU A 766 -51.80 -66.94 35.71
CA LEU A 766 -51.35 -66.12 34.57
C LEU A 766 -51.38 -66.85 33.21
N ALA A 767 -51.91 -68.09 33.15
CA ALA A 767 -51.97 -68.87 31.91
C ALA A 767 -53.21 -68.51 31.08
N GLY A 768 -53.09 -68.48 29.75
CA GLY A 768 -54.17 -68.17 28.81
C GLY A 768 -53.94 -68.79 27.42
N PRO A 769 -54.97 -68.85 26.55
CA PRO A 769 -56.35 -68.41 26.77
C PRO A 769 -57.09 -69.27 27.81
N PRO A 770 -57.98 -68.69 28.63
CA PRO A 770 -58.52 -69.35 29.80
C PRO A 770 -59.58 -70.39 29.39
N SER A 771 -59.53 -71.53 30.07
CA SER A 771 -60.47 -72.65 29.91
C SER A 771 -60.58 -73.42 31.22
N ASP A 772 -61.64 -74.20 31.40
CA ASP A 772 -61.84 -74.98 32.62
C ASP A 772 -60.66 -75.93 32.90
N ALA A 773 -60.07 -76.52 31.85
CA ALA A 773 -58.94 -77.43 31.98
C ALA A 773 -57.65 -76.73 32.42
N LEU A 774 -57.47 -75.46 32.04
CA LEU A 774 -56.29 -74.69 32.39
C LEU A 774 -56.45 -74.00 33.76
N CYS A 775 -57.66 -73.54 34.07
CA CYS A 775 -57.93 -72.62 35.16
C CYS A 775 -58.48 -73.28 36.44
N CYS A 776 -58.87 -74.56 36.41
CA CYS A 776 -59.57 -75.23 37.53
C CYS A 776 -58.92 -76.55 37.95
N THR A 777 -59.04 -76.92 39.24
CA THR A 777 -58.55 -78.18 39.84
C THR A 777 -59.63 -78.84 40.71
N ALA A 778 -59.68 -80.17 40.78
CA ALA A 778 -60.72 -80.90 41.53
C ALA A 778 -60.46 -80.95 43.06
N THR A 779 -61.52 -81.05 43.87
CA THR A 779 -61.45 -81.24 45.34
C THR A 779 -62.03 -82.60 45.77
N CYS A 780 -61.46 -83.20 46.83
CA CYS A 780 -61.95 -84.45 47.43
C CYS A 780 -62.39 -84.22 48.89
N THR A 781 -63.64 -84.52 49.23
CA THR A 781 -64.15 -84.52 50.63
C THR A 781 -65.11 -85.68 50.87
N ASP A 782 -64.76 -86.64 51.74
CA ASP A 782 -65.70 -87.25 52.73
C ASP A 782 -65.03 -88.19 53.77
N ARG A 783 -65.41 -88.05 55.06
CA ARG A 783 -65.56 -89.04 56.19
C ARG A 783 -65.44 -88.37 57.58
N ASP A 784 -66.20 -88.68 58.65
CA ASP A 784 -66.93 -89.91 59.04
C ASP A 784 -67.89 -89.76 60.27
N VAL A 785 -68.71 -90.82 60.48
CA VAL A 785 -69.37 -91.44 61.66
C VAL A 785 -70.57 -90.84 62.44
N SER A 786 -71.75 -91.51 62.35
CA SER A 786 -72.42 -92.15 63.52
C SER A 786 -73.58 -93.13 63.19
N ARG A 787 -73.57 -94.29 63.88
CA ARG A 787 -74.66 -95.25 64.26
C ARG A 787 -75.19 -96.39 63.34
N GLN A 788 -74.82 -97.60 63.79
CA GLN A 788 -75.60 -98.84 64.12
C GLN A 788 -76.41 -99.67 63.09
N ALA A 789 -75.88 -100.89 62.89
CA ALA A 789 -76.51 -102.23 62.92
C ALA A 789 -77.79 -102.54 62.10
N SER A 790 -77.66 -103.38 61.06
CA SER A 790 -78.26 -104.74 61.02
C SER A 790 -77.93 -105.49 59.70
N VAL A 791 -77.50 -106.75 59.88
CA VAL A 791 -77.71 -107.99 59.10
C VAL A 791 -77.97 -107.94 57.57
N GLN A 792 -77.05 -108.63 56.87
CA GLN A 792 -77.15 -109.36 55.58
C GLN A 792 -77.37 -108.63 54.25
N GLY A 793 -76.42 -108.84 53.33
CA GLY A 793 -76.74 -109.10 51.92
C GLY A 793 -76.08 -108.19 50.88
N ALA A 794 -74.93 -108.65 50.37
CA ALA A 794 -74.47 -108.49 48.99
C ALA A 794 -73.91 -107.12 48.47
N THR A 795 -72.60 -107.20 48.17
CA THR A 795 -71.91 -106.73 46.94
C THR A 795 -71.68 -105.23 46.67
N HIS A 796 -70.51 -104.76 47.16
CA HIS A 796 -69.38 -104.17 46.41
C HIS A 796 -69.63 -103.11 45.31
N ALA A 797 -69.11 -101.90 45.54
CA ALA A 797 -67.96 -101.35 44.80
C ALA A 797 -67.48 -100.02 45.41
N HIS A 798 -66.46 -100.07 46.29
CA HIS A 798 -65.65 -98.89 46.63
C HIS A 798 -64.54 -98.77 45.57
N LYS A 799 -64.53 -97.66 44.82
CA LYS A 799 -63.39 -97.26 43.98
C LYS A 799 -62.33 -96.62 44.86
N THR A 800 -61.17 -97.27 44.93
CA THR A 800 -59.93 -96.80 45.54
C THR A 800 -59.18 -95.86 44.59
N CYS A 801 -58.68 -94.73 45.11
CA CYS A 801 -57.65 -93.93 44.46
C CYS A 801 -56.37 -94.77 44.30
N VAL A 802 -55.85 -94.85 43.08
CA VAL A 802 -54.57 -95.50 42.77
C VAL A 802 -53.56 -94.41 42.44
N THR A 803 -52.55 -94.29 43.30
CA THR A 803 -51.21 -93.83 42.94
C THR A 803 -50.51 -94.94 42.15
N SER A 804 -49.98 -94.65 40.96
CA SER A 804 -49.00 -95.52 40.30
C SER A 804 -47.91 -94.69 39.64
N ASN A 805 -46.68 -94.86 40.12
CA ASN A 805 -45.45 -94.61 39.39
C ASN A 805 -45.28 -95.66 38.27
N THR A 806 -44.62 -95.28 37.17
CA THR A 806 -43.50 -95.96 36.44
C THR A 806 -43.35 -95.23 35.08
N LEU A 807 -42.41 -94.30 34.91
CA LEU A 807 -40.98 -94.40 34.51
C LEU A 807 -40.72 -94.51 32.98
N VAL A 808 -40.22 -93.37 32.45
CA VAL A 808 -39.19 -93.13 31.40
C VAL A 808 -39.48 -93.44 29.93
N ILE A 809 -39.46 -92.36 29.12
CA ILE A 809 -38.64 -92.29 27.89
C ILE A 809 -37.84 -90.98 27.92
N ALA A 810 -36.52 -91.11 27.95
CA ALA A 810 -35.58 -90.02 27.73
C ALA A 810 -35.55 -89.67 26.24
N ALA A 811 -35.63 -88.38 25.91
CA ALA A 811 -35.28 -87.84 24.60
C ALA A 811 -34.08 -86.88 24.76
N PRO A 812 -33.12 -86.91 23.82
CA PRO A 812 -31.77 -86.37 24.03
C PRO A 812 -31.70 -84.85 23.92
N CYS A 813 -30.86 -84.23 24.76
CA CYS A 813 -30.35 -82.88 24.57
C CYS A 813 -29.56 -82.82 23.27
N THR A 814 -29.98 -81.99 22.31
CA THR A 814 -29.19 -81.65 21.13
C THR A 814 -28.32 -80.42 21.43
N PRO A 815 -26.99 -80.47 21.16
CA PRO A 815 -26.15 -79.28 21.26
C PRO A 815 -26.44 -78.34 20.07
N GLN A 816 -26.82 -77.10 20.35
CA GLN A 816 -26.83 -76.03 19.36
C GLN A 816 -25.40 -75.53 19.16
N VAL A 817 -24.75 -75.95 18.07
CA VAL A 817 -23.51 -75.34 17.57
C VAL A 817 -23.91 -74.21 16.62
N VAL A 818 -23.66 -72.96 17.00
CA VAL A 818 -23.77 -71.84 16.06
C VAL A 818 -22.43 -71.69 15.34
N VAL A 819 -22.42 -72.04 14.04
CA VAL A 819 -21.32 -71.72 13.14
C VAL A 819 -21.54 -70.29 12.62
N ARG A 820 -20.63 -69.36 12.90
CA ARG A 820 -20.58 -68.09 12.19
C ARG A 820 -19.67 -68.22 10.97
N LEU A 821 -20.22 -67.88 9.81
CA LEU A 821 -19.47 -67.66 8.57
C LEU A 821 -19.38 -66.15 8.35
N SER A 822 -18.18 -65.61 8.23
CA SER A 822 -17.95 -64.23 7.78
C SER A 822 -16.99 -64.25 6.59
N ILE A 823 -17.26 -63.38 5.61
CA ILE A 823 -16.41 -63.17 4.44
C ILE A 823 -15.73 -61.82 4.62
N GLU A 824 -14.41 -61.86 4.77
CA GLU A 824 -13.54 -60.70 4.64
C GLU A 824 -12.35 -61.10 3.77
N ALA A 825 -12.11 -60.35 2.69
CA ALA A 825 -10.95 -60.48 1.79
C ALA A 825 -10.65 -61.90 1.24
N TRP A 826 -11.63 -62.51 0.56
CA TRP A 826 -11.47 -63.74 -0.27
C TRP A 826 -10.87 -64.98 0.43
N LEU A 827 -11.06 -65.15 1.76
CA LEU A 827 -10.81 -66.43 2.46
C LEU A 827 -11.91 -66.72 3.51
N LEU A 828 -12.31 -67.99 3.63
CA LEU A 828 -13.35 -68.45 4.56
C LEU A 828 -12.75 -68.79 5.93
N LYS A 829 -13.19 -68.13 7.01
CA LYS A 829 -12.84 -68.50 8.40
C LYS A 829 -14.04 -69.13 9.12
N ILE A 830 -13.79 -70.20 9.88
CA ILE A 830 -14.76 -70.90 10.73
C ILE A 830 -14.30 -70.79 12.18
N SER A 831 -15.17 -70.32 13.07
CA SER A 831 -14.87 -70.21 14.52
C SER A 831 -15.99 -70.85 15.35
N PHE A 832 -15.62 -71.56 16.43
CA PHE A 832 -16.53 -72.23 17.37
C PHE A 832 -16.42 -71.59 18.76
N ALA A 833 -17.55 -71.22 19.38
CA ALA A 833 -17.60 -70.72 20.75
C ALA A 833 -18.47 -71.65 21.62
N ALA A 834 -17.96 -72.03 22.79
CA ALA A 834 -18.69 -72.81 23.80
C ALA A 834 -19.15 -71.88 24.93
N LEU A 835 -20.43 -71.97 25.32
CA LEU A 835 -20.99 -71.29 26.49
C LEU A 835 -21.12 -72.28 27.67
N PRO A 836 -20.99 -71.82 28.93
CA PRO A 836 -21.12 -72.66 30.10
C PRO A 836 -22.57 -73.08 30.35
N THR A 837 -22.73 -74.35 30.69
CA THR A 837 -23.95 -75.04 31.07
C THR A 837 -24.58 -74.43 32.33
N GLN A 838 -25.83 -74.01 32.23
CA GLN A 838 -26.80 -74.08 33.34
C GLN A 838 -28.00 -74.90 32.84
N CYS A 839 -28.44 -75.83 33.70
CA CYS A 839 -29.36 -76.92 33.41
C CYS A 839 -30.74 -76.50 32.90
#